data_AF-A0A3C1KJM3-F1
#
_entry.id   AF-A0A3C1KJM3-F1
#
_cell.length_a   1.000
_cell.length_b   1.000
_cell.length_c   1.000
_cell.angle_alpha   90.00
_cell.angle_beta   90.00
_cell.angle_gamma   90.00
#
_symmetry.space_group_name_H-M   'P 1'
#
loop_
_entity.id
_entity.type
_entity.pdbx_description
1 polymer ?
#
loop_
_entity_poly.entity_id
_entity_poly.type
_entity_poly.pdbx_seq_one_letter_code
_entity_poly.pdbx_strand_id
1 'polypeptide(L)'
;MASDAVVAALDIRAQAVAALAAQDGDNRAWLRGYADGYNRYLAEHPEQRVGSWCDGAAWLQPIADTDLMARMVLVAQTVPRMADALMAAQPPGNTPMAAHAVSDRRLARAADAASLQGMGSNAWAFGKERTANGRGLLLGNPHYPWYGDNRFWEKHLTIPGQLDVYGGHLLGAPGVAIGFNRHVAWSHTVSASQRLVFYKLELVPGKPTVYRYDGEERAMREVAVSVPVAQADGSLQAQDHTLYFSHYGPLLTLPGMPWTASTAFTVRDANADNSHLLAQWRDMNLATSMDNFIDAHRRWNAMPWVNTIAASADGRAVYLDNSTVGRLSDEAIALWRRQLIDDPLTADVYEKKGFVLLNGSDSRYEWVQDGAAPLAGTEPFERRPLLERADYVFNANDSYWLTNASAPLTGYSPLYGPEASARSLRTRMNVQLIEEGEFTIERIQSLLFENESLAALLLVPPLLQACEDAVDLADACAALRGFNGRFDLDSKGAVLFREWLAAYAYEDGMRQGDLFAVPFDAAAPLTTPHTLADSELALQKLAHAAAVLTSAGYALDAPLREAQFAYRGERGIPIHGGNRYEGVANLMVSDIPEHPVAMLSPTRIDGSELLTDAGYPVVHGSSFVLTVGYEDDGPVAEALLTYSQSGDPASPHFTDQTELYRDKQFRPVRFERKDVEADVQSRITLTAPR
;
A
#
# COMPACT_ATOMS: atom_id res chain seq x y z
N MET A 1 -5.33 -1.39 -22.33
CA MET A 1 -6.73 -1.59 -22.77
C MET A 1 -7.74 -1.37 -21.65
N ALA A 2 -7.94 -2.30 -20.69
CA ALA A 2 -8.97 -2.12 -19.65
C ALA A 2 -8.75 -0.83 -18.83
N SER A 3 -7.51 -0.57 -18.44
CA SER A 3 -7.12 0.67 -17.76
C SER A 3 -7.48 1.91 -18.59
N ASP A 4 -7.09 1.97 -19.87
CA ASP A 4 -7.38 3.12 -20.75
C ASP A 4 -8.88 3.37 -20.93
N ALA A 5 -9.66 2.30 -21.12
CA ALA A 5 -11.12 2.40 -21.28
C ALA A 5 -11.78 2.99 -20.03
N VAL A 6 -11.35 2.54 -18.84
CA VAL A 6 -11.88 3.03 -17.56
C VAL A 6 -11.43 4.45 -17.28
N VAL A 7 -10.16 4.78 -17.53
CA VAL A 7 -9.63 6.16 -17.40
C VAL A 7 -10.40 7.13 -18.31
N ALA A 8 -10.71 6.72 -19.54
CA ALA A 8 -11.53 7.50 -20.46
C ALA A 8 -12.98 7.62 -20.00
N ALA A 9 -13.61 6.53 -19.53
CA ALA A 9 -15.01 6.52 -19.13
C ALA A 9 -15.28 7.27 -17.82
N LEU A 10 -14.30 7.31 -16.92
CA LEU A 10 -14.31 8.15 -15.73
C LEU A 10 -14.00 9.62 -16.03
N ASP A 11 -13.55 9.93 -17.24
CA ASP A 11 -13.16 11.27 -17.68
C ASP A 11 -12.06 11.89 -16.81
N ILE A 12 -11.06 11.08 -16.43
CA ILE A 12 -9.94 11.48 -15.56
C ILE A 12 -9.22 12.72 -16.13
N ARG A 13 -9.15 12.86 -17.45
CA ARG A 13 -8.52 14.02 -18.08
C ARG A 13 -9.30 15.30 -17.82
N ALA A 14 -10.63 15.30 -17.95
CA ALA A 14 -11.42 16.48 -17.61
C ALA A 14 -11.36 16.79 -16.11
N GLN A 15 -11.38 15.74 -15.26
CA GLN A 15 -11.18 15.90 -13.82
C GLN A 15 -9.83 16.57 -13.53
N ALA A 16 -8.74 16.15 -14.19
CA ALA A 16 -7.42 16.75 -14.03
C ALA A 16 -7.38 18.23 -14.43
N VAL A 17 -8.05 18.61 -15.52
CA VAL A 17 -8.16 20.01 -15.96
C VAL A 17 -8.89 20.84 -14.91
N ALA A 18 -10.03 20.35 -14.40
CA ALA A 18 -10.79 21.02 -13.36
C ALA A 18 -10.00 21.13 -12.06
N ALA A 19 -9.33 20.04 -11.65
CA ALA A 19 -8.55 19.96 -10.43
C ALA A 19 -7.30 20.86 -10.48
N LEU A 20 -6.64 20.98 -11.64
CA LEU A 20 -5.54 21.92 -11.86
C LEU A 20 -6.03 23.38 -11.80
N ALA A 21 -7.17 23.68 -12.41
CA ALA A 21 -7.76 25.02 -12.37
C ALA A 21 -8.12 25.44 -10.94
N ALA A 22 -8.55 24.49 -10.11
CA ALA A 22 -8.89 24.70 -8.70
C ALA A 22 -7.68 24.88 -7.76
N GLN A 23 -6.46 24.51 -8.20
CA GLN A 23 -5.25 24.73 -7.39
C GLN A 23 -4.96 26.24 -7.20
N ASP A 24 -4.22 26.59 -6.16
CA ASP A 24 -3.70 27.94 -6.01
C ASP A 24 -2.49 28.22 -6.92
N GLY A 25 -1.96 29.44 -6.86
CA GLY A 25 -0.84 29.87 -7.70
C GLY A 25 0.42 29.04 -7.50
N ASP A 26 0.74 28.70 -6.24
CA ASP A 26 1.97 28.00 -5.90
C ASP A 26 1.92 26.54 -6.35
N ASN A 27 0.80 25.85 -6.13
CA ASN A 27 0.62 24.47 -6.59
C ASN A 27 0.67 24.36 -8.12
N ARG A 28 0.04 25.29 -8.85
CA ARG A 28 0.17 25.35 -10.32
C ARG A 28 1.61 25.59 -10.75
N ALA A 29 2.32 26.49 -10.06
CA ALA A 29 3.73 26.76 -10.36
C ALA A 29 4.62 25.54 -10.10
N TRP A 30 4.36 24.76 -9.04
CA TRP A 30 5.07 23.52 -8.75
C TRP A 30 4.89 22.48 -9.85
N LEU A 31 3.64 22.25 -10.29
CA LEU A 31 3.36 21.31 -11.38
C LEU A 31 3.96 21.76 -12.71
N ARG A 32 3.83 23.04 -13.05
CA ARG A 32 4.41 23.60 -14.27
C ARG A 32 5.94 23.51 -14.27
N GLY A 33 6.58 23.90 -13.18
CA GLY A 33 8.04 23.81 -13.02
C GLY A 33 8.54 22.37 -13.12
N TYR A 34 7.79 21.40 -12.58
CA TYR A 34 8.11 19.98 -12.73
C TYR A 34 8.04 19.56 -14.22
N ALA A 35 6.95 19.87 -14.91
CA ALA A 35 6.76 19.55 -16.33
C ALA A 35 7.85 20.19 -17.20
N ASP A 36 8.18 21.46 -16.97
CA ASP A 36 9.25 22.16 -17.68
C ASP A 36 10.62 21.51 -17.45
N GLY A 37 10.90 21.07 -16.22
CA GLY A 37 12.13 20.34 -15.89
C GLY A 37 12.24 18.99 -16.62
N TYR A 38 11.16 18.21 -16.63
CA TYR A 38 11.10 16.95 -17.37
C TYR A 38 11.27 17.16 -18.88
N ASN A 39 10.56 18.15 -19.45
CA ASN A 39 10.60 18.46 -20.87
C ASN A 39 11.98 18.96 -21.30
N ARG A 40 12.64 19.75 -20.45
CA ARG A 40 14.02 20.18 -20.65
C ARG A 40 14.97 18.98 -20.68
N TYR A 41 14.83 18.05 -19.73
CA TYR A 41 15.65 16.83 -19.72
C TYR A 41 15.51 16.05 -21.03
N LEU A 42 14.28 15.84 -21.52
CA LEU A 42 14.07 15.19 -22.81
C LEU A 42 14.68 15.97 -23.98
N ALA A 43 14.57 17.29 -24.00
CA ALA A 43 15.13 18.13 -25.08
C ALA A 43 16.67 18.11 -25.11
N GLU A 44 17.32 17.94 -23.96
CA GLU A 44 18.79 17.85 -23.84
C GLU A 44 19.32 16.46 -24.24
N HIS A 45 18.44 15.46 -24.45
CA HIS A 45 18.79 14.07 -24.82
C HIS A 45 18.20 13.72 -26.21
N PRO A 46 18.90 14.06 -27.32
CA PRO A 46 18.38 13.88 -28.67
C PRO A 46 18.08 12.40 -28.99
N GLU A 47 17.09 12.18 -29.85
CA GLU A 47 16.56 10.85 -30.20
C GLU A 47 16.03 10.05 -28.99
N GLN A 48 15.67 10.74 -27.90
CA GLN A 48 15.20 10.12 -26.64
C GLN A 48 16.22 9.12 -26.07
N ARG A 49 17.51 9.35 -26.29
CA ARG A 49 18.59 8.56 -25.69
C ARG A 49 18.78 8.98 -24.24
N VAL A 50 17.88 8.51 -23.39
CA VAL A 50 17.91 8.71 -21.94
C VAL A 50 18.87 7.74 -21.24
N GLY A 51 19.51 6.86 -22.00
CA GLY A 51 20.56 5.94 -21.57
C GLY A 51 20.02 4.62 -21.02
N SER A 52 18.76 4.27 -21.28
CA SER A 52 18.07 3.16 -20.60
C SER A 52 17.20 2.32 -21.53
N TRP A 53 16.47 1.36 -20.95
CA TRP A 53 15.62 0.37 -21.65
C TRP A 53 14.51 0.99 -22.52
N CYS A 54 14.27 2.31 -22.41
CA CYS A 54 13.28 3.05 -23.16
C CYS A 54 13.86 3.95 -24.26
N ASP A 55 15.16 3.87 -24.56
CA ASP A 55 15.78 4.70 -25.60
C ASP A 55 15.08 4.56 -26.96
N GLY A 56 14.72 5.70 -27.56
CA GLY A 56 14.01 5.77 -28.85
C GLY A 56 12.54 5.37 -28.79
N ALA A 57 11.97 5.16 -27.61
CA ALA A 57 10.57 4.79 -27.48
C ALA A 57 9.62 5.95 -27.80
N ALA A 58 8.68 5.72 -28.71
CA ALA A 58 7.75 6.75 -29.18
C ALA A 58 6.91 7.43 -28.09
N TRP A 59 6.71 6.77 -26.94
CA TRP A 59 5.98 7.28 -25.79
C TRP A 59 6.80 8.22 -24.87
N LEU A 60 8.12 8.35 -25.09
CA LEU A 60 8.95 9.34 -24.39
C LEU A 60 8.72 10.75 -24.96
N GLN A 61 7.63 11.39 -24.53
CA GLN A 61 7.20 12.68 -25.07
C GLN A 61 7.18 13.77 -23.99
N PRO A 62 7.25 15.05 -24.39
CA PRO A 62 6.99 16.15 -23.47
C PRO A 62 5.61 16.02 -22.81
N ILE A 63 5.52 16.42 -21.54
CA ILE A 63 4.29 16.38 -20.73
C ILE A 63 3.81 17.79 -20.38
N ALA A 64 2.53 17.91 -20.07
CA ALA A 64 1.92 19.11 -19.49
C ALA A 64 1.76 18.99 -17.97
N ASP A 65 1.56 20.12 -17.29
CA ASP A 65 1.16 20.16 -15.88
C ASP A 65 -0.17 19.44 -15.62
N THR A 66 -1.09 19.44 -16.60
CA THR A 66 -2.32 18.66 -16.57
C THR A 66 -2.08 17.15 -16.52
N ASP A 67 -0.99 16.64 -17.10
CA ASP A 67 -0.68 15.21 -17.07
C ASP A 67 -0.20 14.80 -15.67
N LEU A 68 0.59 15.66 -15.02
CA LEU A 68 0.95 15.49 -13.61
C LEU A 68 -0.27 15.59 -12.70
N MET A 69 -1.21 16.50 -12.98
CA MET A 69 -2.46 16.57 -12.21
C MET A 69 -3.34 15.32 -12.44
N ALA A 70 -3.39 14.79 -13.67
CA ALA A 70 -4.09 13.53 -13.96
C ALA A 70 -3.47 12.37 -13.18
N ARG A 71 -2.14 12.32 -13.09
CA ARG A 71 -1.43 11.38 -12.21
C ARG A 71 -1.86 11.53 -10.75
N MET A 72 -1.97 12.75 -10.23
CA MET A 72 -2.44 12.99 -8.85
C MET A 72 -3.88 12.53 -8.61
N VAL A 73 -4.79 12.78 -9.56
CA VAL A 73 -6.17 12.27 -9.52
C VAL A 73 -6.18 10.73 -9.48
N LEU A 74 -5.35 10.08 -10.30
CA LEU A 74 -5.21 8.62 -10.31
C LEU A 74 -4.58 8.05 -9.03
N VAL A 75 -3.67 8.79 -8.37
CA VAL A 75 -3.15 8.40 -7.05
C VAL A 75 -4.26 8.42 -6.00
N ALA A 76 -5.14 9.42 -6.06
CA ALA A 76 -6.23 9.59 -5.11
C ALA A 76 -7.27 8.47 -5.22
N GLN A 77 -7.73 8.20 -6.44
CA GLN A 77 -8.85 7.30 -6.70
C GLN A 77 -8.43 5.83 -6.65
N THR A 78 -9.30 5.00 -6.10
CA THR A 78 -9.13 3.55 -6.02
C THR A 78 -9.86 2.83 -7.17
N VAL A 79 -11.01 3.35 -7.61
CA VAL A 79 -11.82 2.73 -8.68
C VAL A 79 -11.04 2.42 -9.97
N PRO A 80 -10.12 3.27 -10.48
CA PRO A 80 -9.32 2.93 -11.66
C PRO A 80 -8.50 1.64 -11.54
N ARG A 81 -8.14 1.23 -10.30
CA ARG A 81 -7.41 -0.02 -10.04
C ARG A 81 -8.28 -1.28 -10.26
N MET A 82 -9.59 -1.10 -10.35
CA MET A 82 -10.59 -2.16 -10.58
C MET A 82 -11.01 -2.23 -12.05
N ALA A 83 -10.19 -1.76 -12.98
CA ALA A 83 -10.55 -1.61 -14.39
C ALA A 83 -11.16 -2.88 -15.00
N ASP A 84 -10.61 -4.06 -14.70
CA ASP A 84 -11.13 -5.34 -15.18
C ASP A 84 -12.55 -5.63 -14.64
N ALA A 85 -12.87 -5.28 -13.39
CA ALA A 85 -14.20 -5.47 -12.80
C ALA A 85 -15.26 -4.55 -13.43
N LEU A 86 -14.86 -3.31 -13.77
CA LEU A 86 -15.73 -2.34 -14.46
C LEU A 86 -15.98 -2.77 -15.91
N MET A 87 -14.93 -3.24 -16.60
CA MET A 87 -15.05 -3.77 -17.96
C MET A 87 -15.94 -5.01 -18.04
N ALA A 88 -15.92 -5.85 -17.00
CA ALA A 88 -16.76 -7.04 -16.90
C ALA A 88 -18.25 -6.76 -16.57
N ALA A 89 -18.59 -5.55 -16.13
CA ALA A 89 -19.97 -5.18 -15.80
C ALA A 89 -20.79 -4.88 -17.05
N GLN A 90 -21.53 -5.88 -17.53
CA GLN A 90 -22.43 -5.77 -18.67
C GLN A 90 -23.83 -6.32 -18.33
N PRO A 91 -24.91 -5.71 -18.85
CA PRO A 91 -26.26 -6.21 -18.62
C PRO A 91 -26.48 -7.60 -19.27
N PRO A 92 -27.32 -8.47 -18.69
CA PRO A 92 -27.63 -9.77 -19.27
C PRO A 92 -28.11 -9.68 -20.72
N GLY A 93 -27.62 -10.57 -21.58
CA GLY A 93 -27.92 -10.58 -23.02
C GLY A 93 -26.97 -9.72 -23.85
N ASN A 94 -26.14 -8.88 -23.21
CA ASN A 94 -25.04 -8.15 -23.85
C ASN A 94 -23.72 -8.88 -23.57
N THR A 95 -23.59 -10.12 -24.06
CA THR A 95 -22.38 -10.92 -23.86
C THR A 95 -21.23 -10.28 -24.64
N PRO A 96 -20.11 -9.89 -23.99
CA PRO A 96 -18.92 -9.48 -24.71
C PRO A 96 -18.53 -10.58 -25.71
N MET A 97 -18.02 -10.22 -26.89
CA MET A 97 -17.36 -11.22 -27.75
C MET A 97 -16.35 -12.01 -26.90
N ALA A 98 -16.30 -13.34 -27.03
CA ALA A 98 -15.51 -14.22 -26.15
C ALA A 98 -14.05 -13.79 -25.94
N ALA A 99 -13.45 -13.10 -26.93
CA ALA A 99 -12.10 -12.51 -26.85
C ALA A 99 -11.94 -11.40 -25.78
N HIS A 100 -13.04 -10.82 -25.28
CA HIS A 100 -13.05 -9.72 -24.31
C HIS A 100 -13.57 -10.14 -22.94
N ALA A 101 -13.85 -11.43 -22.71
CA ALA A 101 -14.29 -11.92 -21.41
C ALA A 101 -13.17 -11.78 -20.37
N VAL A 102 -13.47 -11.12 -19.26
CA VAL A 102 -12.56 -11.01 -18.11
C VAL A 102 -12.57 -12.34 -17.36
N SER A 103 -11.39 -12.88 -17.05
CA SER A 103 -11.26 -14.17 -16.37
C SER A 103 -11.47 -14.02 -14.86
N ASP A 104 -11.91 -15.09 -14.19
CA ASP A 104 -12.10 -15.09 -12.72
C ASP A 104 -10.83 -14.67 -11.96
N ARG A 105 -9.65 -15.08 -12.44
CA ARG A 105 -8.36 -14.65 -11.86
C ARG A 105 -8.15 -13.14 -11.95
N ARG A 106 -8.56 -12.50 -13.06
CA ARG A 106 -8.47 -11.03 -13.21
C ARG A 106 -9.48 -10.33 -12.31
N LEU A 107 -10.68 -10.88 -12.16
CA LEU A 107 -11.68 -10.37 -11.22
C LEU A 107 -11.24 -10.49 -9.77
N ALA A 108 -10.57 -11.59 -9.40
CA ALA A 108 -9.97 -11.76 -8.08
C ALA A 108 -8.87 -10.70 -7.83
N ARG A 109 -7.95 -10.50 -8.80
CA ARG A 109 -6.95 -9.42 -8.74
C ARG A 109 -7.58 -8.03 -8.59
N ALA A 110 -8.68 -7.75 -9.29
CA ALA A 110 -9.42 -6.49 -9.15
C ALA A 110 -10.05 -6.33 -7.75
N ALA A 111 -10.55 -7.41 -7.14
CA ALA A 111 -11.04 -7.39 -5.77
C ALA A 111 -9.91 -7.09 -4.76
N ASP A 112 -8.75 -7.71 -4.95
CA ASP A 112 -7.57 -7.50 -4.09
C ASP A 112 -7.04 -6.06 -4.23
N ALA A 113 -7.06 -5.52 -5.46
CA ALA A 113 -6.70 -4.14 -5.73
C ALA A 113 -7.67 -3.12 -5.09
N ALA A 114 -8.96 -3.46 -4.98
CA ALA A 114 -9.96 -2.60 -4.32
C ALA A 114 -9.70 -2.47 -2.82
N SER A 115 -9.33 -3.58 -2.17
CA SER A 115 -9.03 -3.64 -0.73
C SER A 115 -7.58 -3.26 -0.41
N LEU A 116 -6.72 -3.04 -1.42
CA LEU A 116 -5.27 -2.81 -1.28
C LEU A 116 -4.58 -3.97 -0.53
N GLN A 117 -5.10 -5.18 -0.75
CA GLN A 117 -4.53 -6.40 -0.22
C GLN A 117 -3.09 -6.59 -0.71
N GLY A 118 -2.22 -7.04 0.19
CA GLY A 118 -0.80 -7.20 -0.08
C GLY A 118 0.05 -5.93 0.05
N MET A 119 -0.56 -4.74 0.17
CA MET A 119 0.18 -3.52 0.51
C MET A 119 0.46 -3.49 2.02
N GLY A 120 1.75 -3.53 2.37
CA GLY A 120 2.20 -3.36 3.75
C GLY A 120 2.77 -1.95 3.98
N SER A 121 2.96 -1.54 5.21
CA SER A 121 3.84 -0.46 5.66
C SER A 121 3.90 -0.55 7.18
N ASN A 122 4.94 -0.01 7.78
CA ASN A 122 4.95 0.31 9.20
C ASN A 122 5.65 1.64 9.46
N ALA A 123 5.21 2.31 10.52
CA ALA A 123 5.86 3.51 11.01
C ALA A 123 5.73 3.56 12.52
N TRP A 124 6.80 3.99 13.19
CA TRP A 124 6.89 4.15 14.64
C TRP A 124 7.23 5.61 14.93
N ALA A 125 6.44 6.27 15.76
CA ALA A 125 6.76 7.59 16.29
C ALA A 125 6.84 7.50 17.81
N PHE A 126 7.93 8.01 18.36
CA PHE A 126 8.21 8.06 19.79
C PHE A 126 8.24 9.51 20.24
N GLY A 127 7.56 9.77 21.34
CA GLY A 127 7.56 11.07 22.01
C GLY A 127 8.58 11.10 23.14
N LYS A 128 8.60 12.23 23.85
CA LYS A 128 9.56 12.57 24.90
C LYS A 128 9.71 11.57 26.05
N GLU A 129 8.72 10.71 26.30
CA GLU A 129 8.79 9.71 27.39
C GLU A 129 9.54 8.44 26.98
N ARG A 130 9.84 8.29 25.69
CA ARG A 130 10.46 7.09 25.11
C ARG A 130 11.75 7.39 24.35
N THR A 131 12.21 8.63 24.33
CA THR A 131 13.43 9.04 23.63
C THR A 131 14.48 9.57 24.61
N ALA A 132 15.74 9.23 24.37
CA ALA A 132 16.86 9.51 25.29
C ALA A 132 17.06 11.01 25.58
N ASN A 133 16.72 11.88 24.62
CA ASN A 133 16.88 13.34 24.73
C ASN A 133 15.55 14.10 24.88
N GLY A 134 14.43 13.39 25.03
CA GLY A 134 13.11 13.99 25.20
C GLY A 134 12.54 14.67 23.95
N ARG A 135 13.13 14.47 22.76
CA ARG A 135 12.63 14.99 21.47
C ARG A 135 12.00 13.88 20.63
N GLY A 136 11.25 14.22 19.59
CA GLY A 136 10.58 13.22 18.76
C GLY A 136 11.55 12.34 18.00
N LEU A 137 11.19 11.08 17.82
CA LEU A 137 11.93 10.10 17.02
C LEU A 137 10.95 9.35 16.11
N LEU A 138 11.26 9.24 14.83
CA LEU A 138 10.45 8.57 13.82
C LEU A 138 11.25 7.46 13.14
N LEU A 139 10.61 6.31 12.93
CA LEU A 139 10.95 5.35 11.88
C LEU A 139 9.80 5.30 10.88
N GLY A 140 10.06 5.64 9.62
CA GLY A 140 9.17 5.44 8.49
C GLY A 140 9.64 4.27 7.64
N ASN A 141 8.78 3.27 7.42
CA ASN A 141 9.06 2.12 6.58
C ASN A 141 7.81 1.79 5.73
N PRO A 142 7.49 2.61 4.73
CA PRO A 142 6.50 2.23 3.72
C PRO A 142 6.94 0.94 3.03
N HIS A 143 6.03 -0.04 2.95
CA HIS A 143 6.22 -1.17 2.04
C HIS A 143 5.51 -0.82 0.73
N TYR A 144 6.26 -0.67 -0.35
CA TYR A 144 5.72 -0.17 -1.62
C TYR A 144 6.41 -0.86 -2.80
N PRO A 145 5.88 -0.80 -4.03
CA PRO A 145 6.50 -1.42 -5.20
C PRO A 145 7.95 -0.96 -5.42
N TRP A 146 8.81 -1.91 -5.80
CA TRP A 146 10.21 -1.65 -6.15
C TRP A 146 10.39 -1.22 -7.61
N TYR A 147 9.36 -1.45 -8.43
CA TYR A 147 9.32 -1.13 -9.86
C TYR A 147 8.09 -0.27 -10.20
N GLY A 148 8.08 0.30 -11.41
CA GLY A 148 6.98 1.13 -11.90
C GLY A 148 6.98 2.57 -11.39
N ASP A 149 5.95 3.31 -11.76
CA ASP A 149 5.74 4.74 -11.50
C ASP A 149 5.32 5.04 -10.04
N ASN A 150 4.94 4.01 -9.30
CA ASN A 150 4.61 4.10 -7.89
C ASN A 150 5.86 4.01 -6.99
N ARG A 151 7.07 3.75 -7.47
CA ARG A 151 8.25 3.81 -6.57
C ARG A 151 8.48 5.23 -6.02
N PHE A 152 9.09 5.32 -4.83
CA PHE A 152 9.58 6.57 -4.27
C PHE A 152 10.82 7.07 -5.00
N TRP A 153 10.95 8.39 -5.03
CA TRP A 153 12.14 9.12 -5.42
C TRP A 153 12.55 10.05 -4.29
N GLU A 154 13.72 9.80 -3.71
CA GLU A 154 14.26 10.57 -2.60
C GLU A 154 14.83 11.91 -3.09
N LYS A 155 14.60 12.98 -2.32
CA LYS A 155 15.02 14.34 -2.65
C LYS A 155 15.06 15.25 -1.41
N HIS A 156 15.89 16.28 -1.49
CA HIS A 156 15.91 17.43 -0.58
C HIS A 156 15.52 18.68 -1.37
N LEU A 157 14.46 19.36 -0.94
CA LEU A 157 13.94 20.56 -1.60
C LEU A 157 14.14 21.77 -0.68
N THR A 158 14.92 22.75 -1.14
CA THR A 158 15.12 24.01 -0.44
C THR A 158 14.71 25.19 -1.32
N ILE A 159 13.71 25.96 -0.87
CA ILE A 159 13.33 27.26 -1.42
C ILE A 159 13.65 28.30 -0.33
N PRO A 160 14.65 29.18 -0.53
CA PRO A 160 15.10 30.10 0.51
C PRO A 160 13.97 30.88 1.17
N GLY A 161 13.88 30.77 2.50
CA GLY A 161 12.87 31.44 3.33
C GLY A 161 11.45 30.88 3.22
N GLN A 162 11.24 29.78 2.49
CA GLN A 162 9.90 29.23 2.24
C GLN A 162 9.82 27.73 2.54
N LEU A 163 10.74 26.92 2.01
CA LEU A 163 10.69 25.47 2.09
C LEU A 163 12.07 24.90 2.39
N ASP A 164 12.15 23.94 3.30
CA ASP A 164 13.36 23.15 3.55
C ASP A 164 12.92 21.77 4.06
N VAL A 165 12.78 20.80 3.14
CA VAL A 165 12.17 19.50 3.41
C VAL A 165 12.93 18.38 2.73
N TYR A 166 13.18 17.30 3.46
CA TYR A 166 13.85 16.10 2.98
C TYR A 166 12.90 14.91 3.00
N GLY A 167 12.92 14.08 1.97
CA GLY A 167 12.24 12.80 2.00
C GLY A 167 11.97 12.21 0.62
N GLY A 168 10.91 11.41 0.53
CA GLY A 168 10.50 10.73 -0.69
C GLY A 168 9.10 11.14 -1.15
N HIS A 169 8.89 11.11 -2.46
CA HIS A 169 7.55 11.12 -3.06
C HIS A 169 7.50 10.13 -4.23
N LEU A 170 6.30 9.64 -4.56
CA LEU A 170 6.04 8.91 -5.80
C LEU A 170 6.53 9.70 -7.03
N LEU A 171 6.98 8.99 -8.07
CA LEU A 171 7.35 9.61 -9.34
C LEU A 171 6.18 10.40 -9.94
N GLY A 172 6.48 11.59 -10.48
CA GLY A 172 5.48 12.47 -11.09
C GLY A 172 4.75 13.38 -10.10
N ALA A 173 5.18 13.46 -8.84
CA ALA A 173 4.57 14.33 -7.85
C ALA A 173 5.59 15.28 -7.16
N PRO A 174 5.26 16.58 -7.05
CA PRO A 174 6.11 17.58 -6.40
C PRO A 174 6.05 17.48 -4.88
N GLY A 175 6.96 18.18 -4.17
CA GLY A 175 7.02 18.12 -2.70
C GLY A 175 7.42 16.75 -2.17
N VAL A 176 7.22 16.52 -0.88
CA VAL A 176 7.60 15.31 -0.14
C VAL A 176 6.35 14.69 0.50
N ALA A 177 6.10 13.39 0.26
CA ALA A 177 4.97 12.69 0.87
C ALA A 177 5.35 12.05 2.21
N ILE A 178 6.58 11.55 2.34
CA ILE A 178 7.14 10.93 3.55
C ILE A 178 8.51 11.56 3.77
N GLY A 179 8.78 12.08 4.95
CA GLY A 179 9.99 12.85 5.17
C GLY A 179 10.01 13.62 6.47
N PHE A 180 10.82 14.67 6.48
CA PHE A 180 10.93 15.57 7.62
C PHE A 180 11.35 16.97 7.19
N ASN A 181 11.06 17.92 8.06
CA ASN A 181 11.68 19.23 8.06
C ASN A 181 12.27 19.50 9.46
N ARG A 182 12.65 20.75 9.73
CA ARG A 182 13.24 21.17 11.03
C ARG A 182 12.34 20.96 12.24
N HIS A 183 11.05 20.69 12.05
CA HIS A 183 10.05 20.72 13.12
C HIS A 183 9.30 19.40 13.26
N VAL A 184 8.96 18.75 12.15
CA VAL A 184 8.13 17.54 12.12
C VAL A 184 8.70 16.53 11.13
N ALA A 185 8.75 15.28 11.55
CA ALA A 185 9.03 14.11 10.73
C ALA A 185 7.75 13.29 10.62
N TRP A 186 7.45 12.76 9.44
CA TRP A 186 6.25 11.95 9.22
C TRP A 186 6.47 10.84 8.20
N SER A 187 5.67 9.79 8.36
CA SER A 187 5.52 8.70 7.40
C SER A 187 4.05 8.32 7.22
N HIS A 188 3.77 7.58 6.16
CA HIS A 188 2.46 7.06 5.85
C HIS A 188 2.43 5.54 5.89
N THR A 189 1.27 4.99 6.26
CA THR A 189 0.96 3.56 6.12
C THR A 189 -0.40 3.42 5.45
N VAL A 190 -0.61 2.36 4.65
CA VAL A 190 -1.95 2.09 4.09
C VAL A 190 -2.95 1.91 5.22
N SER A 191 -4.10 2.59 5.13
CA SER A 191 -5.18 2.54 6.11
C SER A 191 -6.15 1.39 5.85
N ALA A 192 -6.70 0.83 6.93
CA ALA A 192 -7.81 -0.12 6.90
C ALA A 192 -9.16 0.53 6.51
N SER A 193 -9.17 1.86 6.33
CA SER A 193 -10.32 2.66 5.95
C SER A 193 -10.93 2.28 4.60
N GLN A 194 -12.26 2.23 4.56
CA GLN A 194 -13.15 1.97 3.45
C GLN A 194 -13.46 3.26 2.68
N ARG A 195 -12.51 3.65 1.82
CA ARG A 195 -12.65 4.64 0.74
C ARG A 195 -13.64 4.24 -0.36
N LEU A 196 -13.89 2.95 -0.53
CA LEU A 196 -14.89 2.41 -1.45
C LEU A 196 -16.11 1.91 -0.68
N VAL A 197 -17.29 2.31 -1.10
CA VAL A 197 -18.56 1.76 -0.62
C VAL A 197 -19.31 1.16 -1.80
N PHE A 198 -19.74 -0.09 -1.65
CA PHE A 198 -20.47 -0.82 -2.68
C PHE A 198 -21.97 -0.74 -2.41
N TYR A 199 -22.77 -0.71 -3.47
CA TYR A 199 -24.22 -0.68 -3.38
C TYR A 199 -24.82 -1.77 -4.25
N LYS A 200 -25.71 -2.57 -3.66
CA LYS A 200 -26.55 -3.53 -4.37
C LYS A 200 -27.78 -2.80 -4.92
N LEU A 201 -27.98 -2.83 -6.23
CA LEU A 201 -29.11 -2.20 -6.91
C LEU A 201 -30.18 -3.24 -7.24
N GLU A 202 -31.44 -2.97 -6.90
CA GLU A 202 -32.59 -3.76 -7.38
C GLU A 202 -32.96 -3.32 -8.80
N LEU A 203 -32.87 -4.22 -9.78
CA LEU A 203 -33.19 -3.92 -11.17
C LEU A 203 -34.69 -4.10 -11.46
N VAL A 204 -35.21 -3.24 -12.33
CA VAL A 204 -36.61 -3.33 -12.79
C VAL A 204 -36.76 -4.55 -13.70
N PRO A 205 -37.72 -5.46 -13.46
CA PRO A 205 -37.92 -6.64 -14.29
C PRO A 205 -38.06 -6.30 -15.78
N GLY A 206 -37.24 -6.95 -16.62
CA GLY A 206 -37.22 -6.72 -18.07
C GLY A 206 -36.46 -5.47 -18.52
N LYS A 207 -35.91 -4.67 -17.60
CA LYS A 207 -35.09 -3.48 -17.89
C LYS A 207 -33.75 -3.56 -17.13
N PRO A 208 -32.77 -4.34 -17.60
CA PRO A 208 -31.55 -4.63 -16.83
C PRO A 208 -30.63 -3.42 -16.61
N THR A 209 -30.90 -2.28 -17.26
CA THR A 209 -30.20 -1.00 -17.11
C THR A 209 -31.03 0.06 -16.37
N VAL A 210 -32.11 -0.36 -15.71
CA VAL A 210 -32.98 0.50 -14.88
C VAL A 210 -33.10 -0.11 -13.48
N TYR A 211 -32.84 0.68 -12.45
CA TYR A 211 -32.89 0.23 -11.05
C TYR A 211 -33.92 1.02 -10.25
N ARG A 212 -34.34 0.45 -9.12
CA ARG A 212 -35.23 1.11 -8.16
C ARG A 212 -34.45 1.96 -7.17
N TYR A 213 -34.99 3.12 -6.82
CA TYR A 213 -34.50 3.97 -5.74
C TYR A 213 -35.69 4.65 -5.06
N ASP A 214 -35.92 4.36 -3.78
CA ASP A 214 -37.10 4.81 -3.02
C ASP A 214 -38.44 4.56 -3.74
N GLY A 215 -38.52 3.43 -4.46
CA GLY A 215 -39.69 3.04 -5.25
C GLY A 215 -39.76 3.63 -6.66
N GLU A 216 -38.90 4.59 -7.01
CA GLU A 216 -38.83 5.18 -8.35
C GLU A 216 -37.89 4.40 -9.28
N GLU A 217 -38.18 4.41 -10.59
CA GLU A 217 -37.29 3.84 -11.61
C GLU A 217 -36.22 4.88 -12.03
N ARG A 218 -34.95 4.49 -11.99
CA ARG A 218 -33.81 5.30 -12.45
C ARG A 218 -33.03 4.56 -13.53
N ALA A 219 -32.81 5.22 -14.67
CA ALA A 219 -31.95 4.69 -15.72
C ALA A 219 -30.47 4.83 -15.33
N MET A 220 -29.67 3.82 -15.68
CA MET A 220 -28.22 3.93 -15.67
C MET A 220 -27.75 4.86 -16.79
N ARG A 221 -26.63 5.55 -16.57
CA ARG A 221 -25.95 6.32 -17.61
C ARG A 221 -24.97 5.40 -18.35
N GLU A 222 -25.08 5.35 -19.67
CA GLU A 222 -24.18 4.61 -20.54
C GLU A 222 -23.07 5.54 -21.05
N VAL A 223 -21.82 5.08 -21.01
CA VAL A 223 -20.65 5.83 -21.48
C VAL A 223 -19.91 4.97 -22.49
N ALA A 224 -20.04 5.33 -23.76
CA ALA A 224 -19.28 4.73 -24.84
C ALA A 224 -17.88 5.37 -24.92
N VAL A 225 -16.84 4.55 -24.96
CA VAL A 225 -15.45 4.95 -25.13
C VAL A 225 -14.80 4.14 -26.24
N SER A 226 -13.83 4.73 -26.92
CA SER A 226 -13.06 4.08 -27.99
C SER A 226 -11.58 4.21 -27.67
N VAL A 227 -10.88 3.08 -27.56
CA VAL A 227 -9.46 3.02 -27.18
C VAL A 227 -8.63 2.55 -28.38
N PRO A 228 -7.61 3.31 -28.83
CA PRO A 228 -6.68 2.83 -29.85
C PRO A 228 -5.73 1.77 -29.26
N VAL A 229 -5.73 0.57 -29.82
CA VAL A 229 -4.89 -0.56 -29.40
C VAL A 229 -3.87 -0.88 -30.49
N ALA A 230 -2.59 -0.87 -30.12
CA ALA A 230 -1.51 -1.26 -31.01
C ALA A 230 -1.60 -2.75 -31.40
N GLN A 231 -1.50 -3.01 -32.69
CA GLN A 231 -1.48 -4.34 -33.27
C GLN A 231 -0.03 -4.81 -33.47
N ALA A 232 0.15 -6.11 -33.73
CA ALA A 232 1.47 -6.71 -33.95
C ALA A 232 2.23 -6.10 -35.14
N ASP A 233 1.52 -5.51 -36.11
CA ASP A 233 2.10 -4.82 -37.27
C ASP A 233 2.39 -3.33 -37.02
N GLY A 234 2.17 -2.85 -35.79
CA GLY A 234 2.37 -1.45 -35.40
C GLY A 234 1.22 -0.51 -35.76
N SER A 235 0.16 -1.00 -36.43
CA SER A 235 -1.05 -0.21 -36.66
C SER A 235 -1.86 -0.03 -35.37
N LEU A 236 -2.71 0.99 -35.31
CA LEU A 236 -3.66 1.21 -34.21
C LEU A 236 -5.06 0.80 -34.69
N GLN A 237 -5.73 -0.07 -33.93
CA GLN A 237 -7.16 -0.35 -34.10
C GLN A 237 -7.95 0.19 -32.92
N ALA A 238 -9.02 0.92 -33.23
CA ALA A 238 -9.98 1.36 -32.23
C ALA A 238 -10.77 0.16 -31.69
N GLN A 239 -10.87 0.07 -30.36
CA GLN A 239 -11.74 -0.87 -29.66
C GLN A 239 -12.78 -0.10 -28.86
N ASP A 240 -14.05 -0.36 -29.16
CA ASP A 240 -15.18 0.30 -28.53
C ASP A 240 -15.65 -0.46 -27.31
N HIS A 241 -15.95 0.28 -26.24
CA HIS A 241 -16.42 -0.25 -24.97
C HIS A 241 -17.55 0.62 -24.44
N THR A 242 -18.53 -0.01 -23.78
CA THR A 242 -19.60 0.70 -23.06
C THR A 242 -19.50 0.38 -21.58
N LEU A 243 -19.39 1.42 -20.76
CA LEU A 243 -19.44 1.32 -19.30
C LEU A 243 -20.75 1.93 -18.79
N TYR A 244 -21.24 1.41 -17.67
CA TYR A 244 -22.50 1.83 -17.08
C TYR A 244 -22.25 2.53 -15.74
N PHE A 245 -23.07 3.52 -15.43
CA PHE A 245 -23.02 4.28 -14.18
C PHE A 245 -24.39 4.37 -13.53
N SER A 246 -24.43 4.16 -12.22
CA SER A 246 -25.54 4.58 -11.37
C SER A 246 -25.33 6.04 -10.92
N HIS A 247 -26.18 6.56 -10.03
CA HIS A 247 -25.91 7.84 -9.40
C HIS A 247 -24.79 7.79 -8.35
N TYR A 248 -24.45 6.59 -7.84
CA TYR A 248 -23.34 6.41 -6.89
C TYR A 248 -21.96 6.38 -7.58
N GLY A 249 -21.90 5.83 -8.81
CA GLY A 249 -20.65 5.63 -9.53
C GLY A 249 -20.75 4.53 -10.60
N PRO A 250 -19.61 4.01 -11.09
CA PRO A 250 -19.61 2.97 -12.11
C PRO A 250 -20.21 1.66 -11.59
N LEU A 251 -20.75 0.86 -12.51
CA LEU A 251 -21.14 -0.52 -12.28
C LEU A 251 -19.88 -1.41 -12.32
N LEU A 252 -19.89 -2.50 -11.57
CA LEU A 252 -18.81 -3.48 -11.53
C LEU A 252 -19.34 -4.91 -11.32
N THR A 253 -18.54 -5.87 -11.76
CA THR A 253 -18.73 -7.30 -11.45
C THR A 253 -17.51 -7.81 -10.70
N LEU A 254 -17.73 -8.50 -9.58
CA LEU A 254 -16.70 -9.20 -8.81
C LEU A 254 -17.16 -10.63 -8.48
N PRO A 255 -16.26 -11.53 -8.04
CA PRO A 255 -16.67 -12.85 -7.56
C PRO A 255 -17.72 -12.72 -6.45
N GLY A 256 -18.87 -13.38 -6.62
CA GLY A 256 -20.01 -13.28 -5.69
C GLY A 256 -20.93 -12.06 -5.91
N MET A 257 -20.55 -11.11 -6.77
CA MET A 257 -21.30 -9.88 -7.07
C MET A 257 -21.60 -9.76 -8.58
N PRO A 258 -22.40 -10.66 -9.17
CA PRO A 258 -22.70 -10.64 -10.61
C PRO A 258 -23.80 -9.63 -10.97
N TRP A 259 -23.78 -9.16 -12.23
CA TRP A 259 -24.93 -8.50 -12.84
C TRP A 259 -25.92 -9.55 -13.38
N THR A 260 -27.12 -9.58 -12.82
CA THR A 260 -28.21 -10.50 -13.19
C THR A 260 -29.41 -9.75 -13.77
N ALA A 261 -30.51 -10.45 -14.08
CA ALA A 261 -31.74 -9.79 -14.53
C ALA A 261 -32.44 -8.94 -13.46
N SER A 262 -32.09 -9.13 -12.17
CA SER A 262 -32.74 -8.48 -11.02
C SER A 262 -31.78 -7.72 -10.11
N THR A 263 -30.47 -7.84 -10.30
CA THR A 263 -29.47 -7.22 -9.41
C THR A 263 -28.25 -6.75 -10.20
N ALA A 264 -27.74 -5.59 -9.83
CA ALA A 264 -26.42 -5.10 -10.26
C ALA A 264 -25.68 -4.47 -9.07
N PHE A 265 -24.37 -4.26 -9.21
CA PHE A 265 -23.53 -3.66 -8.17
C PHE A 265 -22.82 -2.44 -8.71
N THR A 266 -22.75 -1.40 -7.88
CA THR A 266 -22.05 -0.14 -8.19
C THR A 266 -21.15 0.23 -7.02
N VAL A 267 -20.11 1.02 -7.29
CA VAL A 267 -19.18 1.49 -6.26
C VAL A 267 -19.11 3.00 -6.25
N ARG A 268 -19.04 3.57 -5.05
CA ARG A 268 -18.75 4.98 -4.80
C ARG A 268 -17.37 5.11 -4.17
N ASP A 269 -16.53 5.97 -4.76
CA ASP A 269 -15.19 6.28 -4.26
C ASP A 269 -15.24 7.62 -3.52
N ALA A 270 -14.81 7.61 -2.25
CA ALA A 270 -14.76 8.83 -1.44
C ALA A 270 -13.70 9.83 -1.98
N ASN A 271 -12.77 9.37 -2.80
CA ASN A 271 -11.76 10.20 -3.45
C ASN A 271 -12.15 10.70 -4.85
N ALA A 272 -13.36 10.40 -5.34
CA ALA A 272 -13.77 10.78 -6.71
C ALA A 272 -13.57 12.28 -7.00
N ASP A 273 -13.90 13.14 -6.03
CA ASP A 273 -13.76 14.60 -6.14
C ASP A 273 -12.54 15.15 -5.38
N ASN A 274 -11.63 14.28 -4.92
CA ASN A 274 -10.49 14.69 -4.11
C ASN A 274 -9.37 15.33 -4.95
N SER A 275 -9.36 16.66 -4.98
CA SER A 275 -8.35 17.48 -5.67
C SER A 275 -7.38 18.18 -4.72
N HIS A 276 -7.42 17.86 -3.42
CA HIS A 276 -6.71 18.61 -2.37
C HIS A 276 -5.38 17.97 -1.92
N LEU A 277 -5.02 16.80 -2.47
CA LEU A 277 -3.78 16.07 -2.10
C LEU A 277 -2.52 16.92 -2.17
N LEU A 278 -2.35 17.68 -3.26
CA LEU A 278 -1.16 18.49 -3.47
C LEU A 278 -1.05 19.59 -2.40
N ALA A 279 -2.17 20.26 -2.10
CA ALA A 279 -2.21 21.30 -1.08
C ALA A 279 -2.00 20.74 0.34
N GLN A 280 -2.59 19.57 0.62
CA GLN A 280 -2.38 18.82 1.86
C GLN A 280 -0.89 18.51 2.09
N TRP A 281 -0.20 17.88 1.12
CA TRP A 281 1.21 17.55 1.28
C TRP A 281 2.11 18.78 1.30
N ARG A 282 1.81 19.81 0.50
CA ARG A 282 2.54 21.08 0.56
C ARG A 282 2.48 21.69 1.96
N ASP A 283 1.29 21.83 2.52
CA ASP A 283 1.14 22.49 3.83
C ASP A 283 1.76 21.65 4.96
N MET A 284 1.82 20.32 4.83
CA MET A 284 2.64 19.46 5.70
C MET A 284 4.13 19.75 5.56
N ASN A 285 4.65 19.89 4.34
CA ASN A 285 6.06 20.17 4.08
C ASN A 285 6.48 21.53 4.68
N LEU A 286 5.57 22.50 4.66
CA LEU A 286 5.75 23.86 5.20
C LEU A 286 5.52 23.96 6.71
N ALA A 287 5.05 22.90 7.37
CA ALA A 287 4.67 22.96 8.78
C ALA A 287 5.85 23.34 9.69
N THR A 288 5.65 24.36 10.53
CA THR A 288 6.68 24.84 11.47
C THR A 288 6.51 24.33 12.91
N SER A 289 5.51 23.47 13.11
CA SER A 289 5.19 22.81 14.37
C SER A 289 4.26 21.63 14.09
N MET A 290 4.13 20.72 15.06
CA MET A 290 3.14 19.64 14.95
C MET A 290 1.69 20.20 14.92
N ASP A 291 1.43 21.36 15.53
CA ASP A 291 0.10 22.00 15.42
C ASP A 291 -0.17 22.44 13.98
N ASN A 292 0.80 23.09 13.31
CA ASN A 292 0.63 23.45 11.89
C ASN A 292 0.49 22.21 11.00
N PHE A 293 1.17 21.12 11.35
CA PHE A 293 1.07 19.86 10.65
C PHE A 293 -0.34 19.26 10.78
N ILE A 294 -0.89 19.20 11.99
CA ILE A 294 -2.27 18.78 12.25
C ILE A 294 -3.28 19.72 11.56
N ASP A 295 -3.03 21.03 11.58
CA ASP A 295 -3.89 22.01 10.89
C ASP A 295 -3.89 21.83 9.37
N ALA A 296 -2.78 21.39 8.76
CA ALA A 296 -2.75 21.02 7.34
C ALA A 296 -3.71 19.85 7.08
N HIS A 297 -3.71 18.83 7.94
CA HIS A 297 -4.67 17.72 7.88
C HIS A 297 -6.12 18.17 8.08
N ARG A 298 -6.38 19.08 9.03
CA ARG A 298 -7.73 19.62 9.28
C ARG A 298 -8.24 20.45 8.11
N ARG A 299 -7.40 21.33 7.56
CA ARG A 299 -7.75 22.26 6.49
C ARG A 299 -8.15 21.54 5.21
N TRP A 300 -7.33 20.58 4.79
CA TRP A 300 -7.50 19.93 3.50
C TRP A 300 -8.29 18.62 3.60
N ASN A 301 -8.17 17.91 4.72
CA ASN A 301 -8.93 16.69 5.02
C ASN A 301 -8.84 15.62 3.92
N ALA A 302 -7.68 15.55 3.26
CA ALA A 302 -7.58 15.03 1.89
C ALA A 302 -6.75 13.76 1.73
N MET A 303 -6.21 13.16 2.80
CA MET A 303 -5.38 11.96 2.61
C MET A 303 -6.22 10.84 1.97
N PRO A 304 -5.71 10.15 0.94
CA PRO A 304 -6.59 9.38 0.07
C PRO A 304 -6.88 7.99 0.64
N TRP A 305 -5.86 7.33 1.17
CA TRP A 305 -5.92 5.93 1.62
C TRP A 305 -4.83 5.59 2.66
N VAL A 306 -4.24 6.60 3.32
CA VAL A 306 -3.12 6.42 4.24
C VAL A 306 -3.39 7.00 5.63
N ASN A 307 -2.89 6.29 6.64
CA ASN A 307 -2.61 6.87 7.94
C ASN A 307 -1.38 7.79 7.85
N THR A 308 -1.23 8.67 8.84
CA THR A 308 -0.04 9.49 9.05
C THR A 308 0.48 9.28 10.46
N ILE A 309 1.77 8.98 10.55
CA ILE A 309 2.49 8.77 11.80
C ILE A 309 3.61 9.80 11.83
N ALA A 310 3.62 10.65 12.86
CA ALA A 310 4.52 11.78 12.93
C ALA A 310 5.17 11.92 14.31
N ALA A 311 6.40 12.40 14.32
CA ALA A 311 7.13 12.81 15.52
C ALA A 311 7.66 14.24 15.32
N SER A 312 7.78 14.99 16.41
CA SER A 312 8.15 16.41 16.33
C SER A 312 9.27 16.80 17.28
N ALA A 313 9.97 17.88 16.92
CA ALA A 313 11.12 18.39 17.67
C ALA A 313 10.79 18.79 19.12
N ASP A 314 9.50 19.05 19.42
CA ASP A 314 8.97 19.36 20.76
C ASP A 314 8.59 18.10 21.57
N GLY A 315 8.83 16.90 21.02
CA GLY A 315 8.67 15.63 21.74
C GLY A 315 7.28 15.01 21.68
N ARG A 316 6.45 15.36 20.68
CA ARG A 316 5.14 14.70 20.45
C ARG A 316 5.21 13.60 19.40
N ALA A 317 4.47 12.52 19.64
CA ALA A 317 4.17 11.46 18.68
C ALA A 317 2.66 11.49 18.33
N VAL A 318 2.33 11.45 17.05
CA VAL A 318 0.96 11.67 16.54
C VAL A 318 0.59 10.64 15.50
N TYR A 319 -0.57 10.02 15.68
CA TYR A 319 -1.24 9.17 14.71
C TYR A 319 -2.51 9.86 14.20
N LEU A 320 -2.72 9.81 12.89
CA LEU A 320 -3.91 10.31 12.20
C LEU A 320 -4.35 9.32 11.14
N ASP A 321 -5.58 8.81 11.22
CA ASP A 321 -6.23 8.23 10.04
C ASP A 321 -7.02 9.31 9.30
N ASN A 322 -6.30 10.16 8.57
CA ASN A 322 -6.90 11.20 7.75
C ASN A 322 -7.38 10.67 6.38
N SER A 323 -7.57 9.36 6.23
CA SER A 323 -8.07 8.76 4.99
C SER A 323 -9.48 9.26 4.69
N THR A 324 -9.76 9.48 3.41
CA THR A 324 -11.05 9.97 2.94
C THR A 324 -12.05 8.82 2.92
N VAL A 325 -13.08 8.90 3.77
CA VAL A 325 -14.20 7.94 3.83
C VAL A 325 -15.53 8.67 3.73
N GLY A 326 -16.54 8.00 3.18
CA GLY A 326 -17.90 8.53 3.13
C GLY A 326 -18.49 8.77 4.52
N ARG A 327 -19.38 9.74 4.66
CA ARG A 327 -20.07 10.01 5.93
C ARG A 327 -21.42 9.33 5.96
N LEU A 328 -21.49 8.20 6.65
CA LEU A 328 -22.75 7.52 6.95
C LEU A 328 -23.45 8.20 8.14
N SER A 329 -24.79 8.22 8.10
CA SER A 329 -25.59 8.60 9.26
C SER A 329 -25.60 7.47 10.30
N ASP A 330 -25.92 7.79 11.55
CA ASP A 330 -26.08 6.77 12.60
C ASP A 330 -27.19 5.76 12.23
N GLU A 331 -28.23 6.21 11.53
CA GLU A 331 -29.29 5.35 11.00
C GLU A 331 -28.75 4.37 9.94
N ALA A 332 -27.96 4.86 8.98
CA ALA A 332 -27.34 4.04 7.95
C ALA A 332 -26.42 2.98 8.57
N ILE A 333 -25.62 3.36 9.57
CA ILE A 333 -24.74 2.45 10.30
C ILE A 333 -25.56 1.38 11.04
N ALA A 334 -26.64 1.76 11.71
CA ALA A 334 -27.52 0.82 12.40
C ALA A 334 -28.27 -0.12 11.44
N LEU A 335 -28.67 0.36 10.26
CA LEU A 335 -29.26 -0.45 9.19
C LEU A 335 -28.24 -1.44 8.62
N TRP A 336 -27.02 -0.99 8.30
CA TRP A 336 -25.97 -1.85 7.78
C TRP A 336 -25.57 -2.95 8.78
N ARG A 337 -25.47 -2.62 10.08
CA ARG A 337 -25.21 -3.61 11.13
C ARG A 337 -26.28 -4.70 11.21
N ARG A 338 -27.55 -4.36 10.94
CA ARG A 338 -28.62 -5.37 10.81
C ARG A 338 -28.49 -6.16 9.51
N GLN A 339 -28.16 -5.50 8.41
CA GLN A 339 -27.93 -6.15 7.12
C GLN A 339 -26.81 -7.20 7.18
N LEU A 340 -25.74 -6.97 7.96
CA LEU A 340 -24.70 -7.98 8.21
C LEU A 340 -25.22 -9.26 8.86
N ILE A 341 -26.35 -9.20 9.59
CA ILE A 341 -26.98 -10.36 10.23
C ILE A 341 -27.99 -11.01 9.27
N ASP A 342 -28.77 -10.18 8.57
CA ASP A 342 -29.94 -10.61 7.82
C ASP A 342 -29.65 -10.98 6.35
N ASP A 343 -28.56 -10.47 5.75
CA ASP A 343 -28.18 -10.69 4.35
C ASP A 343 -26.86 -11.46 4.24
N PRO A 344 -26.90 -12.77 3.91
CA PRO A 344 -25.70 -13.60 3.78
C PRO A 344 -24.67 -13.06 2.79
N LEU A 345 -25.11 -12.39 1.71
CA LEU A 345 -24.17 -11.79 0.76
C LEU A 345 -23.38 -10.66 1.42
N THR A 346 -24.06 -9.78 2.15
CA THR A 346 -23.42 -8.65 2.84
C THR A 346 -22.45 -9.13 3.91
N ALA A 347 -22.82 -10.16 4.66
CA ALA A 347 -21.92 -10.81 5.61
C ALA A 347 -20.67 -11.40 4.93
N ASP A 348 -20.86 -12.16 3.85
CA ASP A 348 -19.78 -12.87 3.14
C ASP A 348 -18.77 -11.91 2.51
N VAL A 349 -19.24 -10.86 1.82
CA VAL A 349 -18.33 -9.87 1.20
C VAL A 349 -17.59 -9.04 2.24
N TYR A 350 -18.21 -8.74 3.38
CA TYR A 350 -17.54 -8.04 4.47
C TYR A 350 -16.49 -8.92 5.14
N GLU A 351 -16.83 -10.16 5.52
CA GLU A 351 -15.92 -11.08 6.20
C GLU A 351 -14.73 -11.47 5.32
N LYS A 352 -14.96 -11.81 4.05
CA LYS A 352 -13.92 -12.31 3.15
C LYS A 352 -13.13 -11.24 2.43
N LYS A 353 -13.72 -10.06 2.19
CA LYS A 353 -13.11 -9.00 1.37
C LYS A 353 -13.00 -7.65 2.08
N GLY A 354 -13.61 -7.49 3.25
CA GLY A 354 -13.67 -6.22 3.96
C GLY A 354 -14.60 -5.19 3.31
N PHE A 355 -15.38 -5.58 2.28
CA PHE A 355 -16.21 -4.64 1.53
C PHE A 355 -17.48 -4.27 2.29
N VAL A 356 -17.75 -2.97 2.33
CA VAL A 356 -19.02 -2.45 2.86
C VAL A 356 -20.04 -2.42 1.73
N LEU A 357 -20.99 -3.34 1.78
CA LEU A 357 -22.12 -3.44 0.87
C LEU A 357 -23.39 -2.85 1.50
N LEU A 358 -23.94 -1.83 0.86
CA LEU A 358 -25.17 -1.15 1.28
C LEU A 358 -26.32 -1.44 0.31
N ASN A 359 -27.56 -1.20 0.75
CA ASN A 359 -28.72 -1.25 -0.14
C ASN A 359 -28.78 0.04 -0.98
N GLY A 360 -28.50 -0.07 -2.28
CA GLY A 360 -28.50 1.07 -3.20
C GLY A 360 -29.88 1.55 -3.63
N SER A 361 -30.95 0.88 -3.22
CA SER A 361 -32.32 1.26 -3.52
C SER A 361 -33.01 2.06 -2.40
N ASP A 362 -32.27 2.41 -1.34
CA ASP A 362 -32.79 3.06 -0.13
C ASP A 362 -31.95 4.30 0.22
N SER A 363 -32.55 5.48 0.14
CA SER A 363 -31.86 6.75 0.36
C SER A 363 -31.31 6.95 1.77
N ARG A 364 -31.71 6.13 2.74
CA ARG A 364 -31.13 6.19 4.10
C ARG A 364 -29.66 5.79 4.13
N TYR A 365 -29.18 5.10 3.10
CA TYR A 365 -27.76 4.75 2.92
C TYR A 365 -26.93 5.81 2.19
N GLU A 366 -27.54 6.93 1.77
CA GLU A 366 -26.79 8.03 1.19
C GLU A 366 -25.80 8.66 2.18
N TRP A 367 -24.72 9.20 1.64
CA TRP A 367 -23.77 9.96 2.44
C TRP A 367 -24.36 11.30 2.88
N VAL A 368 -24.11 11.67 4.12
CA VAL A 368 -24.61 12.92 4.71
C VAL A 368 -23.95 14.12 4.01
N GLN A 369 -24.78 15.00 3.44
CA GLN A 369 -24.37 16.22 2.74
C GLN A 369 -24.67 17.45 3.60
N ASP A 370 -23.79 17.81 4.53
CA ASP A 370 -24.00 18.97 5.43
C ASP A 370 -22.89 20.04 5.37
N GLY A 371 -21.92 19.87 4.47
CA GLY A 371 -20.82 20.82 4.28
C GLY A 371 -19.80 20.88 5.42
N ALA A 372 -19.81 19.92 6.34
CA ALA A 372 -18.86 19.90 7.47
C ALA A 372 -17.42 19.53 7.06
N ALA A 373 -17.22 18.94 5.89
CA ALA A 373 -15.92 18.55 5.35
C ALA A 373 -15.64 19.29 4.01
N PRO A 374 -14.37 19.60 3.68
CA PRO A 374 -14.00 20.17 2.38
C PRO A 374 -14.46 19.31 1.19
N LEU A 375 -14.41 17.99 1.35
CA LEU A 375 -14.92 17.02 0.37
C LEU A 375 -16.36 16.65 0.74
N ALA A 376 -17.30 16.97 -0.14
CA ALA A 376 -18.72 16.77 0.08
C ALA A 376 -19.06 15.28 0.36
N GLY A 377 -19.91 15.04 1.35
CA GLY A 377 -20.31 13.67 1.72
C GLY A 377 -19.26 12.84 2.46
N THR A 378 -18.15 13.44 2.91
CA THR A 378 -17.08 12.72 3.64
C THR A 378 -17.04 13.09 5.12
N GLU A 379 -16.37 12.28 5.94
CA GLU A 379 -16.24 12.54 7.37
C GLU A 379 -15.40 13.82 7.64
N PRO A 380 -15.90 14.77 8.47
CA PRO A 380 -15.14 15.94 8.89
C PRO A 380 -13.96 15.54 9.78
N PHE A 381 -12.95 16.40 9.84
CA PHE A 381 -11.70 16.12 10.54
C PHE A 381 -11.89 15.71 12.01
N GLU A 382 -12.84 16.34 12.71
CA GLU A 382 -13.13 16.11 14.12
C GLU A 382 -13.72 14.72 14.43
N ARG A 383 -14.16 13.98 13.40
CA ARG A 383 -14.70 12.62 13.51
C ARG A 383 -13.72 11.55 13.00
N ARG A 384 -12.46 11.93 12.72
CA ARG A 384 -11.43 11.00 12.22
C ARG A 384 -10.57 10.48 13.37
N PRO A 385 -10.07 9.22 13.30
CA PRO A 385 -9.15 8.70 14.29
C PRO A 385 -7.89 9.55 14.42
N LEU A 386 -7.66 10.07 15.63
CA LEU A 386 -6.49 10.88 15.98
C LEU A 386 -6.03 10.48 17.38
N LEU A 387 -4.73 10.27 17.54
CA LEU A 387 -4.12 10.06 18.85
C LEU A 387 -2.78 10.81 18.94
N GLU A 388 -2.67 11.67 19.95
CA GLU A 388 -1.40 12.30 20.36
C GLU A 388 -0.90 11.64 21.63
N ARG A 389 0.41 11.35 21.67
CA ARG A 389 1.06 10.65 22.78
C ARG A 389 2.43 11.22 23.08
N ALA A 390 2.83 11.11 24.34
CA ALA A 390 4.18 11.41 24.80
C ALA A 390 5.07 10.16 24.83
N ASP A 391 4.49 8.96 24.82
CA ASP A 391 5.20 7.69 24.74
C ASP A 391 5.43 7.27 23.28
N TYR A 392 4.48 6.60 22.64
CA TYR A 392 4.60 6.16 21.26
C TYR A 392 3.25 6.07 20.57
N VAL A 393 3.29 6.16 19.25
CA VAL A 393 2.23 5.68 18.36
C VAL A 393 2.87 4.91 17.22
N PHE A 394 2.13 3.96 16.66
CA PHE A 394 2.58 3.25 15.48
C PHE A 394 1.41 2.81 14.62
N ASN A 395 1.70 2.40 13.39
CA ASN A 395 0.75 1.62 12.62
C ASN A 395 1.48 0.60 11.74
N ALA A 396 0.85 -0.54 11.50
CA ALA A 396 1.33 -1.60 10.61
C ALA A 396 0.20 -2.17 9.71
N ASN A 397 -0.67 -1.28 9.21
CA ASN A 397 -1.82 -1.50 8.30
C ASN A 397 -3.10 -2.07 8.90
N ASP A 398 -3.05 -2.61 10.12
CA ASP A 398 -4.28 -2.85 10.87
C ASP A 398 -4.98 -1.53 11.22
N SER A 399 -6.26 -1.61 11.61
CA SER A 399 -7.05 -0.42 11.96
C SER A 399 -6.44 0.40 13.10
N TYR A 400 -6.89 1.65 13.20
CA TYR A 400 -6.54 2.63 14.24
C TYR A 400 -6.65 2.11 15.68
N TRP A 401 -7.45 1.08 15.92
CA TRP A 401 -7.79 0.55 17.24
C TRP A 401 -6.59 0.38 18.18
N LEU A 402 -5.48 -0.19 17.70
CA LEU A 402 -4.28 -0.47 18.51
C LEU A 402 -3.05 0.31 18.05
N THR A 403 -3.22 1.57 17.64
CA THR A 403 -2.07 2.45 17.33
C THR A 403 -1.19 2.75 18.56
N ASN A 404 -1.73 2.59 19.76
CA ASN A 404 -1.00 2.47 21.02
C ASN A 404 -1.75 1.43 21.88
N ALA A 405 -1.06 0.40 22.36
CA ALA A 405 -1.71 -0.72 23.06
C ALA A 405 -2.31 -0.32 24.41
N SER A 406 -1.75 0.69 25.07
CA SER A 406 -2.22 1.22 26.35
C SER A 406 -3.36 2.25 26.21
N ALA A 407 -3.62 2.72 25.00
CA ALA A 407 -4.67 3.69 24.70
C ALA A 407 -5.44 3.35 23.41
N PRO A 408 -6.24 2.27 23.42
CA PRO A 408 -7.00 1.88 22.23
C PRO A 408 -8.01 2.95 21.81
N LEU A 409 -8.13 3.18 20.49
CA LEU A 409 -9.09 4.10 19.90
C LEU A 409 -10.40 3.37 19.51
N THR A 410 -11.55 3.90 19.93
CA THR A 410 -12.88 3.33 19.62
C THR A 410 -13.93 4.42 19.39
N GLY A 411 -15.08 4.03 18.83
CA GLY A 411 -16.24 4.89 18.61
C GLY A 411 -16.26 5.62 17.27
N TYR A 412 -15.45 5.21 16.30
CA TYR A 412 -15.41 5.84 14.98
C TYR A 412 -16.38 5.19 13.99
N SER A 413 -16.57 5.82 12.83
CA SER A 413 -17.33 5.23 11.73
C SER A 413 -16.77 3.83 11.40
N PRO A 414 -17.61 2.81 11.14
CA PRO A 414 -17.13 1.49 10.73
C PRO A 414 -16.34 1.55 9.41
N LEU A 415 -16.48 2.63 8.65
CA LEU A 415 -15.67 2.86 7.45
C LEU A 415 -14.21 3.16 7.76
N TYR A 416 -13.79 3.47 9.00
CA TYR A 416 -12.36 3.56 9.32
C TYR A 416 -11.69 2.21 9.56
N GLY A 417 -12.47 1.12 9.57
CA GLY A 417 -12.02 -0.23 9.85
C GLY A 417 -12.47 -0.74 11.23
N PRO A 418 -12.27 -2.05 11.47
CA PRO A 418 -12.86 -2.73 12.61
C PRO A 418 -12.14 -2.42 13.93
N GLU A 419 -12.92 -2.32 15.00
CA GLU A 419 -12.45 -2.26 16.39
C GLU A 419 -12.56 -3.65 17.02
N ALA A 420 -11.81 -3.90 18.11
CA ALA A 420 -11.87 -5.17 18.85
C ALA A 420 -11.75 -6.42 17.94
N SER A 421 -10.87 -6.35 16.94
CA SER A 421 -10.66 -7.44 15.97
C SER A 421 -9.19 -7.85 15.91
N ALA A 422 -8.92 -9.07 15.45
CA ALA A 422 -7.56 -9.60 15.36
C ALA A 422 -6.58 -8.65 14.70
N ARG A 423 -5.32 -8.72 15.14
CA ARG A 423 -4.20 -8.03 14.52
C ARG A 423 -3.37 -9.03 13.74
N SER A 424 -2.88 -8.60 12.58
CA SER A 424 -1.90 -9.38 11.83
C SER A 424 -0.69 -9.72 12.71
N LEU A 425 -0.03 -10.85 12.42
CA LEU A 425 1.20 -11.23 13.12
C LEU A 425 2.26 -10.12 13.05
N ARG A 426 2.33 -9.39 11.93
CA ARG A 426 3.25 -8.26 11.77
C ARG A 426 2.90 -7.09 12.70
N THR A 427 1.62 -6.71 12.84
CA THR A 427 1.23 -5.67 13.81
C THR A 427 1.59 -6.08 15.24
N ARG A 428 1.31 -7.33 15.62
CA ARG A 428 1.65 -7.86 16.95
C ARG A 428 3.16 -7.83 17.19
N MET A 429 3.96 -8.24 16.19
CA MET A 429 5.42 -8.14 16.26
C MET A 429 5.91 -6.70 16.40
N ASN A 430 5.31 -5.74 15.67
CA ASN A 430 5.67 -4.33 15.81
C ASN A 430 5.42 -3.83 17.24
N VAL A 431 4.30 -4.20 17.87
CA VAL A 431 4.06 -3.86 19.29
C VAL A 431 5.11 -4.48 20.19
N GLN A 432 5.41 -5.77 20.03
CA GLN A 432 6.44 -6.45 20.84
C GLN A 432 7.81 -5.78 20.76
N LEU A 433 8.19 -5.25 19.60
CA LEU A 433 9.48 -4.56 19.42
C LEU A 433 9.53 -3.19 20.11
N ILE A 434 8.39 -2.50 20.27
CA ILE A 434 8.37 -1.07 20.64
C ILE A 434 7.63 -0.74 21.94
N GLU A 435 6.95 -1.71 22.56
CA GLU A 435 6.13 -1.49 23.76
C GLU A 435 6.95 -1.04 24.98
N GLU A 436 8.19 -1.52 25.09
CA GLU A 436 9.07 -1.27 26.23
C GLU A 436 10.44 -0.72 25.80
N GLY A 437 11.02 0.10 26.68
CA GLY A 437 12.35 0.66 26.49
C GLY A 437 12.39 2.13 26.08
N GLU A 438 13.61 2.64 26.05
CA GLU A 438 14.00 3.94 25.52
C GLU A 438 14.65 3.75 24.14
N PHE A 439 14.41 4.67 23.21
CA PHE A 439 14.76 4.52 21.81
C PHE A 439 15.70 5.63 21.32
N THR A 440 16.66 5.21 20.50
CA THR A 440 17.55 6.04 19.67
C THR A 440 17.38 5.64 18.20
N ILE A 441 17.97 6.40 17.28
CA ILE A 441 18.01 6.05 15.85
C ILE A 441 18.61 4.64 15.65
N GLU A 442 19.74 4.36 16.28
CA GLU A 442 20.43 3.08 16.14
C GLU A 442 19.57 1.92 16.66
N ARG A 443 18.86 2.13 17.78
CA ARG A 443 18.01 1.09 18.37
C ARG A 443 16.84 0.74 17.46
N ILE A 444 16.12 1.72 16.93
CA ILE A 444 14.94 1.46 16.08
C ILE A 444 15.33 0.84 14.73
N GLN A 445 16.50 1.22 14.19
CA GLN A 445 17.06 0.57 12.99
C GLN A 445 17.41 -0.90 13.26
N SER A 446 18.08 -1.17 14.38
CA SER A 446 18.40 -2.54 14.80
C SER A 446 17.13 -3.37 14.93
N LEU A 447 16.13 -2.87 15.67
CA LEU A 447 14.86 -3.56 15.88
C LEU A 447 14.13 -3.88 14.56
N LEU A 448 14.09 -2.94 13.62
CA LEU A 448 13.49 -3.19 12.31
C LEU A 448 14.22 -4.33 11.56
N PHE A 449 15.56 -4.30 11.56
CA PHE A 449 16.39 -5.26 10.84
C PHE A 449 16.78 -6.50 11.65
N GLU A 450 16.23 -6.72 12.83
CA GLU A 450 16.38 -7.99 13.57
C GLU A 450 15.69 -9.16 12.83
N ASN A 451 14.74 -8.84 11.93
CA ASN A 451 14.04 -9.79 11.06
C ASN A 451 13.39 -10.98 11.80
N GLU A 452 13.04 -10.78 13.07
CA GLU A 452 12.40 -11.80 13.89
C GLU A 452 10.96 -12.06 13.43
N SER A 453 10.59 -13.34 13.39
CA SER A 453 9.29 -13.81 12.91
C SER A 453 8.40 -14.21 14.09
N LEU A 454 7.32 -13.48 14.31
CA LEU A 454 6.31 -13.87 15.31
C LEU A 454 5.69 -15.24 14.99
N ALA A 455 5.48 -15.55 13.70
CA ALA A 455 5.01 -16.87 13.28
C ALA A 455 5.98 -17.96 13.75
N ALA A 456 7.29 -17.77 13.55
CA ALA A 456 8.30 -18.74 13.97
C ALA A 456 8.33 -18.92 15.48
N LEU A 457 8.28 -17.82 16.25
CA LEU A 457 8.23 -17.86 17.71
C LEU A 457 7.04 -18.68 18.24
N LEU A 458 5.87 -18.57 17.60
CA LEU A 458 4.66 -19.26 18.02
C LEU A 458 4.58 -20.72 17.55
N LEU A 459 5.16 -21.03 16.38
CA LEU A 459 4.85 -22.27 15.66
C LEU A 459 6.03 -23.24 15.52
N VAL A 460 7.27 -22.77 15.49
CA VAL A 460 8.43 -23.67 15.35
C VAL A 460 8.56 -24.60 16.57
N PRO A 461 8.44 -24.14 17.83
CA PRO A 461 8.54 -25.04 18.98
C PRO A 461 7.51 -26.19 18.98
N PRO A 462 6.18 -25.95 18.84
CA PRO A 462 5.21 -27.05 18.77
C PRO A 462 5.36 -27.91 17.51
N LEU A 463 5.78 -27.35 16.37
CA LEU A 463 6.08 -28.13 15.17
C LEU A 463 7.27 -29.08 15.39
N LEU A 464 8.32 -28.62 16.07
CA LEU A 464 9.46 -29.47 16.43
C LEU A 464 9.10 -30.55 17.46
N GLN A 465 8.10 -30.30 18.30
CA GLN A 465 7.55 -31.34 19.18
C GLN A 465 6.83 -32.43 18.35
N ALA A 466 6.03 -32.03 17.36
CA ALA A 466 5.40 -32.98 16.44
C ALA A 466 6.43 -33.80 15.62
N CYS A 467 7.60 -33.21 15.34
CA CYS A 467 8.69 -33.87 14.65
C CYS A 467 9.35 -35.03 15.42
N GLU A 468 9.14 -35.16 16.75
CA GLU A 468 9.81 -36.21 17.55
C GLU A 468 9.42 -37.63 17.10
N ASP A 469 8.18 -37.81 16.63
CA ASP A 469 7.64 -39.09 16.18
C ASP A 469 7.67 -39.24 14.63
N ALA A 470 8.08 -38.21 13.89
CA ALA A 470 8.01 -38.13 12.43
C ALA A 470 9.31 -38.58 11.73
N VAL A 471 9.62 -39.87 11.81
CA VAL A 471 10.88 -40.44 11.27
C VAL A 471 11.06 -40.15 9.77
N ASP A 472 9.98 -40.19 8.98
CA ASP A 472 10.01 -39.95 7.53
C ASP A 472 10.31 -38.49 7.15
N LEU A 473 10.29 -37.57 8.12
CA LEU A 473 10.58 -36.14 7.94
C LEU A 473 11.84 -35.69 8.67
N ALA A 474 12.73 -36.63 9.05
CA ALA A 474 13.90 -36.35 9.86
C ALA A 474 14.77 -35.19 9.32
N ASP A 475 15.00 -35.12 8.01
CA ASP A 475 15.81 -34.07 7.38
C ASP A 475 15.13 -32.70 7.41
N ALA A 476 13.81 -32.64 7.14
CA ALA A 476 13.04 -31.40 7.21
C ALA A 476 12.96 -30.88 8.66
N CYS A 477 12.72 -31.79 9.61
CA CYS A 477 12.74 -31.48 11.04
C CYS A 477 14.14 -31.05 11.52
N ALA A 478 15.21 -31.61 10.96
CA ALA A 478 16.58 -31.18 11.26
C ALA A 478 16.87 -29.76 10.74
N ALA A 479 16.42 -29.44 9.52
CA ALA A 479 16.53 -28.09 8.97
C ALA A 479 15.77 -27.06 9.82
N LEU A 480 14.53 -27.36 10.24
CA LEU A 480 13.76 -26.48 11.14
C LEU A 480 14.40 -26.33 12.52
N ARG A 481 15.05 -27.38 13.05
CA ARG A 481 15.78 -27.28 14.32
C ARG A 481 16.98 -26.32 14.23
N GLY A 482 17.57 -26.19 13.04
CA GLY A 482 18.62 -25.21 12.75
C GLY A 482 18.11 -23.80 12.48
N PHE A 483 16.80 -23.60 12.33
CA PHE A 483 16.21 -22.30 12.06
C PHE A 483 16.20 -21.44 13.33
N ASN A 484 16.78 -20.25 13.22
CA ASN A 484 16.93 -19.30 14.33
C ASN A 484 15.69 -18.40 14.54
N GLY A 485 14.61 -18.62 13.81
CA GLY A 485 13.39 -17.79 13.88
C GLY A 485 13.49 -16.42 13.21
N ARG A 486 14.56 -16.15 12.43
CA ARG A 486 14.82 -14.86 11.78
C ARG A 486 14.99 -14.99 10.28
N PHE A 487 14.58 -13.98 9.53
CA PHE A 487 14.74 -13.93 8.08
C PHE A 487 15.98 -13.13 7.66
N ASP A 488 17.14 -13.53 8.20
CA ASP A 488 18.45 -12.98 7.80
C ASP A 488 19.04 -13.76 6.63
N LEU A 489 19.99 -13.15 5.92
CA LEU A 489 20.62 -13.75 4.74
C LEU A 489 21.19 -15.15 5.00
N ASP A 490 21.77 -15.36 6.18
CA ASP A 490 22.43 -16.62 6.55
C ASP A 490 21.53 -17.54 7.40
N SER A 491 20.26 -17.17 7.58
CA SER A 491 19.29 -17.99 8.31
C SER A 491 18.95 -19.26 7.53
N LYS A 492 19.48 -20.38 8.01
CA LYS A 492 19.15 -21.73 7.51
C LYS A 492 17.76 -22.16 7.94
N GLY A 493 17.07 -22.90 7.09
CA GLY A 493 15.71 -23.40 7.36
C GLY A 493 14.60 -22.33 7.25
N ALA A 494 14.95 -21.05 7.06
CA ALA A 494 13.98 -19.98 6.84
C ALA A 494 13.14 -20.20 5.57
N VAL A 495 13.78 -20.72 4.51
CA VAL A 495 13.12 -21.05 3.23
C VAL A 495 12.11 -22.20 3.40
N LEU A 496 12.48 -23.25 4.14
CA LEU A 496 11.57 -24.35 4.48
C LEU A 496 10.39 -23.88 5.33
N PHE A 497 10.65 -23.06 6.36
CA PHE A 497 9.60 -22.51 7.21
C PHE A 497 8.64 -21.61 6.43
N ARG A 498 9.14 -20.80 5.48
CA ARG A 498 8.32 -19.99 4.58
C ARG A 498 7.36 -20.84 3.75
N GLU A 499 7.86 -21.86 3.06
CA GLU A 499 7.01 -22.73 2.24
C GLU A 499 6.00 -23.51 3.10
N TRP A 500 6.40 -23.93 4.30
CA TRP A 500 5.50 -24.56 5.26
C TRP A 500 4.35 -23.63 5.67
N LEU A 501 4.66 -22.38 6.01
CA LEU A 501 3.69 -21.41 6.46
C LEU A 501 2.78 -20.93 5.32
N ALA A 502 3.34 -20.76 4.11
CA ALA A 502 2.60 -20.34 2.92
C ALA A 502 1.61 -21.41 2.42
N ALA A 503 1.72 -22.67 2.90
CA ALA A 503 0.74 -23.72 2.63
C ALA A 503 -0.57 -23.55 3.44
N TYR A 504 -0.64 -22.59 4.37
CA TYR A 504 -1.86 -22.20 5.07
C TYR A 504 -2.51 -20.97 4.42
N ALA A 505 -3.82 -20.77 4.65
CA ALA A 505 -4.47 -19.53 4.24
C ALA A 505 -3.89 -18.36 5.06
N TYR A 506 -3.71 -17.20 4.42
CA TYR A 506 -3.13 -16.03 5.08
C TYR A 506 -3.98 -15.58 6.29
N GLU A 507 -5.29 -15.73 6.17
CA GLU A 507 -6.28 -15.37 7.19
C GLU A 507 -6.14 -16.22 8.46
N ASP A 508 -5.60 -17.43 8.36
CA ASP A 508 -5.39 -18.32 9.52
C ASP A 508 -4.34 -17.75 10.49
N GLY A 509 -3.53 -16.77 10.06
CA GLY A 509 -2.67 -15.99 10.95
C GLY A 509 -3.43 -15.01 11.85
N MET A 510 -4.73 -14.78 11.59
CA MET A 510 -5.57 -13.79 12.26
C MET A 510 -6.84 -14.39 12.88
N ARG A 511 -7.22 -15.62 12.54
CA ARG A 511 -8.42 -16.28 13.06
C ARG A 511 -8.14 -17.73 13.47
N GLN A 512 -9.10 -18.33 14.16
CA GLN A 512 -9.08 -19.77 14.42
C GLN A 512 -9.28 -20.53 13.10
N GLY A 513 -8.49 -21.55 12.86
CA GLY A 513 -8.53 -22.32 11.62
C GLY A 513 -7.48 -23.42 11.63
N ASP A 514 -6.96 -23.74 10.45
CA ASP A 514 -6.02 -24.85 10.27
C ASP A 514 -4.66 -24.57 10.93
N LEU A 515 -4.29 -23.29 11.12
CA LEU A 515 -3.02 -22.90 11.72
C LEU A 515 -3.08 -22.78 13.24
N PHE A 516 -4.06 -22.02 13.77
CA PHE A 516 -4.17 -21.73 15.21
C PHE A 516 -5.40 -22.36 15.87
N ALA A 517 -5.16 -23.08 16.97
CA ALA A 517 -6.22 -23.68 17.79
C ALA A 517 -6.92 -22.66 18.68
N VAL A 518 -6.18 -21.71 19.25
CA VAL A 518 -6.76 -20.68 20.13
C VAL A 518 -7.28 -19.52 19.27
N PRO A 519 -8.58 -19.18 19.37
CA PRO A 519 -9.15 -18.07 18.62
C PRO A 519 -8.62 -16.72 19.10
N PHE A 520 -8.85 -15.69 18.31
CA PHE A 520 -8.67 -14.31 18.73
C PHE A 520 -9.58 -13.98 19.93
N ASP A 521 -9.04 -13.27 20.91
CA ASP A 521 -9.73 -12.68 22.06
C ASP A 521 -9.43 -11.18 22.11
N ALA A 522 -10.48 -10.37 22.06
CA ALA A 522 -10.37 -8.91 22.13
C ALA A 522 -9.81 -8.40 23.47
N ALA A 523 -9.89 -9.20 24.55
CA ALA A 523 -9.26 -8.89 25.82
C ALA A 523 -7.75 -9.21 25.84
N ALA A 524 -7.25 -10.00 24.88
CA ALA A 524 -5.86 -10.39 24.74
C ALA A 524 -5.36 -10.24 23.28
N PRO A 525 -5.47 -9.04 22.68
CA PRO A 525 -5.35 -8.90 21.22
C PRO A 525 -3.92 -8.95 20.68
N LEU A 526 -2.92 -8.82 21.57
CA LEU A 526 -1.51 -8.91 21.21
C LEU A 526 -0.98 -10.34 21.31
N THR A 527 -1.66 -11.20 22.07
CA THR A 527 -1.23 -12.58 22.32
C THR A 527 -2.09 -13.62 21.61
N THR A 528 -3.28 -13.27 21.12
CA THR A 528 -4.19 -14.16 20.37
C THR A 528 -4.40 -13.71 18.92
N PRO A 529 -4.71 -14.63 17.96
CA PRO A 529 -4.73 -16.09 18.10
C PRO A 529 -3.32 -16.68 18.27
N HIS A 530 -3.24 -17.92 18.78
CA HIS A 530 -1.97 -18.62 18.99
C HIS A 530 -2.17 -20.14 19.09
N THR A 531 -1.07 -20.87 19.30
CA THR A 531 -0.99 -22.33 19.45
C THR A 531 -1.30 -23.10 18.17
N LEU A 532 -0.35 -23.93 17.72
CA LEU A 532 -0.54 -24.81 16.57
C LEU A 532 -1.81 -25.68 16.72
N ALA A 533 -2.66 -25.69 15.69
CA ALA A 533 -3.97 -26.34 15.77
C ALA A 533 -3.92 -27.87 15.64
N ASP A 534 -3.23 -28.37 14.62
CA ASP A 534 -3.21 -29.78 14.25
C ASP A 534 -1.79 -30.19 13.84
N SER A 535 -1.16 -31.02 14.68
CA SER A 535 0.19 -31.52 14.45
C SER A 535 0.29 -32.43 13.23
N GLU A 536 -0.76 -33.22 12.92
CA GLU A 536 -0.74 -34.11 11.77
C GLU A 536 -0.80 -33.30 10.47
N LEU A 537 -1.71 -32.33 10.39
CA LEU A 537 -1.80 -31.41 9.25
C LEU A 537 -0.51 -30.59 9.10
N ALA A 538 0.09 -30.17 10.21
CA ALA A 538 1.36 -29.44 10.20
C ALA A 538 2.50 -30.27 9.62
N LEU A 539 2.61 -31.56 9.97
CA LEU A 539 3.59 -32.48 9.40
C LEU A 539 3.32 -32.77 7.91
N GLN A 540 2.05 -32.91 7.50
CA GLN A 540 1.69 -33.07 6.09
C GLN A 540 2.12 -31.85 5.25
N LYS A 541 1.86 -30.64 5.74
CA LYS A 541 2.32 -29.40 5.08
C LYS A 541 3.84 -29.26 5.11
N LEU A 542 4.52 -29.80 6.13
CA LEU A 542 5.99 -29.84 6.17
C LEU A 542 6.55 -30.77 5.10
N ALA A 543 5.94 -31.94 4.91
CA ALA A 543 6.27 -32.85 3.82
C ALA A 543 6.09 -32.19 2.45
N HIS A 544 4.97 -31.46 2.27
CA HIS A 544 4.71 -30.67 1.06
C HIS A 544 5.79 -29.62 0.80
N ALA A 545 6.11 -28.81 1.82
CA ALA A 545 7.16 -27.79 1.71
C ALA A 545 8.52 -28.39 1.37
N ALA A 546 8.90 -29.51 1.99
CA ALA A 546 10.14 -30.22 1.69
C ALA A 546 10.17 -30.75 0.25
N ALA A 547 9.04 -31.26 -0.25
CA ALA A 547 8.91 -31.71 -1.64
C ALA A 547 9.04 -30.55 -2.64
N VAL A 548 8.42 -29.41 -2.37
CA VAL A 548 8.54 -28.18 -3.17
C VAL A 548 10.00 -27.72 -3.26
N LEU A 549 10.71 -27.64 -2.13
CA LEU A 549 12.11 -27.22 -2.15
C LEU A 549 13.00 -28.22 -2.90
N THR A 550 12.79 -29.51 -2.67
CA THR A 550 13.56 -30.57 -3.33
C THR A 550 13.33 -30.55 -4.85
N SER A 551 12.09 -30.34 -5.31
CA SER A 551 11.77 -30.27 -6.75
C SER A 551 12.37 -29.03 -7.42
N ALA A 552 12.49 -27.93 -6.68
CA ALA A 552 13.16 -26.70 -7.11
C ALA A 552 14.69 -26.74 -6.98
N GLY A 553 15.26 -27.82 -6.43
CA GLY A 553 16.70 -28.00 -6.29
C GLY A 553 17.33 -27.29 -5.09
N TYR A 554 16.54 -26.85 -4.11
CA TYR A 554 17.04 -26.26 -2.87
C TYR A 554 17.29 -27.32 -1.80
N ALA A 555 18.37 -27.15 -1.03
CA ALA A 555 18.54 -27.88 0.23
C ALA A 555 17.48 -27.46 1.25
N LEU A 556 17.03 -28.38 2.11
CA LEU A 556 16.02 -28.08 3.13
C LEU A 556 16.52 -27.06 4.18
N ASP A 557 17.83 -27.01 4.42
CA ASP A 557 18.50 -26.03 5.28
C ASP A 557 19.10 -24.84 4.51
N ALA A 558 18.72 -24.64 3.24
CA ALA A 558 19.24 -23.54 2.42
C ALA A 558 19.11 -22.20 3.16
N PRO A 559 20.19 -21.40 3.24
CA PRO A 559 20.13 -20.08 3.81
C PRO A 559 19.32 -19.14 2.90
N LEU A 560 18.64 -18.16 3.48
CA LEU A 560 17.77 -17.23 2.74
C LEU A 560 18.46 -16.56 1.54
N ARG A 561 19.78 -16.29 1.64
CA ARG A 561 20.58 -15.68 0.57
C ARG A 561 20.62 -16.45 -0.74
N GLU A 562 20.32 -17.74 -0.71
CA GLU A 562 20.30 -18.59 -1.89
C GLU A 562 18.96 -18.52 -2.61
N ALA A 563 17.90 -18.03 -1.95
CA ALA A 563 16.55 -18.07 -2.49
C ALA A 563 15.89 -16.69 -2.64
N GLN A 564 16.18 -15.69 -1.82
CA GLN A 564 15.49 -14.39 -1.88
C GLN A 564 16.34 -13.28 -2.49
N PHE A 565 15.85 -12.66 -3.57
CA PHE A 565 16.62 -11.71 -4.37
C PHE A 565 15.84 -10.45 -4.75
N ALA A 566 16.53 -9.33 -4.74
CA ALA A 566 16.17 -8.14 -5.50
C ALA A 566 16.84 -8.19 -6.87
N TYR A 567 16.03 -8.26 -7.93
CA TYR A 567 16.54 -8.31 -9.29
C TYR A 567 16.68 -6.92 -9.90
N ARG A 568 17.90 -6.61 -10.35
CA ARG A 568 18.26 -5.33 -10.98
C ARG A 568 18.96 -5.64 -12.29
N GLY A 569 18.20 -5.62 -13.39
CA GLY A 569 18.57 -6.32 -14.61
C GLY A 569 18.74 -7.82 -14.33
N GLU A 570 19.73 -8.46 -14.96
CA GLU A 570 20.03 -9.88 -14.75
C GLU A 570 20.66 -10.20 -13.38
N ARG A 571 20.99 -9.17 -12.58
CA ARG A 571 21.67 -9.34 -11.28
C ARG A 571 20.66 -9.53 -10.15
N GLY A 572 20.67 -10.72 -9.53
CA GLY A 572 19.99 -10.98 -8.26
C GLY A 572 20.86 -10.60 -7.07
N ILE A 573 20.44 -9.60 -6.28
CA ILE A 573 21.10 -9.22 -5.02
C ILE A 573 20.36 -9.90 -3.88
N PRO A 574 21.01 -10.73 -3.04
CA PRO A 574 20.35 -11.36 -1.89
C PRO A 574 19.77 -10.32 -0.94
N ILE A 575 18.54 -10.52 -0.48
CA ILE A 575 17.82 -9.58 0.40
C ILE A 575 17.33 -10.29 1.67
N HIS A 576 17.49 -9.65 2.83
CA HIS A 576 16.92 -10.08 4.12
C HIS A 576 15.51 -9.52 4.34
N GLY A 577 14.82 -9.98 5.38
CA GLY A 577 13.43 -9.63 5.67
C GLY A 577 12.46 -10.70 5.23
N GLY A 578 11.25 -10.64 5.80
CA GLY A 578 10.26 -11.72 5.71
C GLY A 578 9.05 -11.39 4.86
N ASN A 579 8.36 -12.40 4.35
CA ASN A 579 7.12 -12.28 3.58
C ASN A 579 5.89 -12.04 4.49
N ARG A 580 4.73 -11.74 3.89
CA ARG A 580 3.51 -11.31 4.60
C ARG A 580 3.04 -12.26 5.69
N TYR A 581 3.29 -13.56 5.51
CA TYR A 581 2.87 -14.62 6.43
C TYR A 581 3.66 -14.64 7.74
N GLU A 582 4.92 -14.24 7.69
CA GLU A 582 5.91 -14.58 8.73
C GLU A 582 5.84 -13.68 9.97
N GLY A 583 5.07 -12.60 9.90
CA GLY A 583 4.93 -11.65 11.00
C GLY A 583 6.21 -10.83 11.27
N VAL A 584 7.10 -10.70 10.28
CA VAL A 584 8.33 -9.90 10.41
C VAL A 584 8.00 -8.40 10.22
N ALA A 585 8.65 -7.52 11.00
CA ALA A 585 8.45 -6.07 10.86
C ALA A 585 8.95 -5.53 9.51
N ASN A 586 10.15 -5.95 9.09
CA ASN A 586 10.76 -5.66 7.80
C ASN A 586 10.20 -6.60 6.71
N LEU A 587 9.17 -6.14 6.00
CA LEU A 587 8.42 -6.93 5.02
C LEU A 587 9.08 -6.94 3.64
N MET A 588 9.14 -8.12 3.03
CA MET A 588 9.52 -8.39 1.65
C MET A 588 8.50 -9.28 0.98
N VAL A 589 7.76 -8.72 0.03
CA VAL A 589 6.76 -9.43 -0.74
C VAL A 589 7.38 -9.92 -2.05
N SER A 590 7.29 -11.23 -2.22
CA SER A 590 7.79 -11.93 -3.41
C SER A 590 6.65 -12.23 -4.39
N ASP A 591 6.86 -11.89 -5.66
CA ASP A 591 5.97 -12.25 -6.76
C ASP A 591 6.75 -12.22 -8.09
N ILE A 592 6.07 -12.50 -9.20
CA ILE A 592 6.63 -12.40 -10.54
C ILE A 592 6.78 -10.91 -10.90
N PRO A 593 8.00 -10.41 -11.20
CA PRO A 593 8.20 -9.02 -11.58
C PRO A 593 7.62 -8.74 -12.97
N GLU A 594 6.69 -7.79 -13.06
CA GLU A 594 6.06 -7.35 -14.31
C GLU A 594 6.65 -6.00 -14.79
N HIS A 595 7.99 -5.85 -14.83
CA HIS A 595 8.63 -4.58 -15.22
C HIS A 595 9.97 -4.77 -15.96
N PRO A 596 10.27 -3.98 -17.02
CA PRO A 596 11.50 -4.09 -17.81
C PRO A 596 12.80 -3.99 -17.01
N VAL A 597 12.82 -3.21 -15.92
CA VAL A 597 14.00 -3.06 -15.03
C VAL A 597 14.44 -4.38 -14.38
N ALA A 598 13.52 -5.32 -14.15
CA ALA A 598 13.87 -6.62 -13.58
C ALA A 598 14.45 -7.58 -14.64
N MET A 599 14.17 -7.37 -15.93
CA MET A 599 14.62 -8.21 -17.06
C MET A 599 14.39 -9.73 -16.87
N LEU A 600 13.31 -10.12 -16.19
CA LEU A 600 12.99 -11.51 -15.89
C LEU A 600 11.53 -11.84 -16.18
N SER A 601 11.27 -13.12 -16.43
CA SER A 601 9.92 -13.68 -16.57
C SER A 601 9.87 -15.05 -15.91
N PRO A 602 10.08 -15.11 -14.59
CA PRO A 602 10.20 -16.37 -13.88
C PRO A 602 8.87 -17.12 -13.83
N THR A 603 8.97 -18.45 -13.72
CA THR A 603 7.82 -19.34 -13.61
C THR A 603 7.66 -19.85 -12.18
N ARG A 604 6.43 -19.90 -11.68
CA ARG A 604 6.13 -20.38 -10.33
C ARG A 604 6.40 -21.88 -10.24
N ILE A 605 7.04 -22.34 -9.16
CA ILE A 605 7.26 -23.76 -8.90
C ILE A 605 5.91 -24.42 -8.57
N ASP A 606 5.65 -25.58 -9.16
CA ASP A 606 4.41 -26.32 -8.91
C ASP A 606 4.25 -26.65 -7.42
N GLY A 607 3.06 -26.36 -6.87
CA GLY A 607 2.74 -26.55 -5.46
C GLY A 607 3.18 -25.42 -4.53
N SER A 608 3.86 -24.40 -5.04
CA SER A 608 4.27 -23.22 -4.28
C SER A 608 3.39 -22.00 -4.59
N GLU A 609 3.07 -21.22 -3.56
CA GLU A 609 2.41 -19.92 -3.67
C GLU A 609 3.39 -18.74 -3.78
N LEU A 610 4.71 -18.97 -3.67
CA LEU A 610 5.73 -17.90 -3.57
C LEU A 610 6.97 -18.17 -4.44
N LEU A 611 7.57 -19.36 -4.31
CA LEU A 611 8.79 -19.78 -5.00
C LEU A 611 8.64 -19.87 -6.52
N THR A 612 9.65 -19.40 -7.24
CA THR A 612 9.80 -19.48 -8.69
C THR A 612 11.13 -20.16 -9.07
N ASP A 613 11.32 -20.43 -10.36
CA ASP A 613 12.60 -20.86 -10.94
C ASP A 613 13.74 -19.83 -10.77
N ALA A 614 13.42 -18.61 -10.35
CA ALA A 614 14.35 -17.55 -9.96
C ALA A 614 14.34 -17.30 -8.43
N GLY A 615 13.90 -18.28 -7.62
CA GLY A 615 13.78 -18.13 -6.17
C GLY A 615 12.58 -17.29 -5.75
N TYR A 616 12.79 -16.29 -4.90
CA TYR A 616 11.79 -15.35 -4.41
C TYR A 616 12.14 -13.93 -4.87
N PRO A 617 11.78 -13.54 -6.10
CA PRO A 617 11.96 -12.17 -6.57
C PRO A 617 11.18 -11.19 -5.69
N VAL A 618 11.87 -10.24 -5.06
CA VAL A 618 11.25 -9.16 -4.29
C VAL A 618 10.72 -8.11 -5.26
N VAL A 619 9.40 -7.87 -5.21
CA VAL A 619 8.72 -6.88 -6.07
C VAL A 619 8.12 -5.72 -5.28
N HIS A 620 7.95 -5.91 -3.98
CA HIS A 620 7.32 -4.98 -3.05
C HIS A 620 7.86 -5.28 -1.65
N GLY A 621 7.88 -4.30 -0.76
CA GLY A 621 8.46 -4.48 0.58
C GLY A 621 9.06 -3.17 1.07
N SER A 622 9.92 -3.23 2.08
CA SER A 622 10.67 -2.06 2.57
C SER A 622 11.25 -1.29 1.40
N SER A 623 10.88 -0.02 1.30
CA SER A 623 11.12 0.83 0.13
C SER A 623 11.99 2.03 0.51
N PHE A 624 11.37 3.14 0.93
CA PHE A 624 12.09 4.28 1.48
C PHE A 624 12.09 4.21 3.01
N VAL A 625 13.11 3.57 3.59
CA VAL A 625 13.27 3.48 5.05
C VAL A 625 13.95 4.75 5.55
N LEU A 626 13.33 5.44 6.49
CA LEU A 626 13.79 6.73 7.01
C LEU A 626 13.71 6.71 8.53
N THR A 627 14.80 7.11 9.19
CA THR A 627 14.82 7.35 10.63
C THR A 627 15.21 8.79 10.90
N VAL A 628 14.47 9.46 11.78
CA VAL A 628 14.66 10.89 12.08
C VAL A 628 14.53 11.11 13.58
N GLY A 629 15.57 11.67 14.20
CA GLY A 629 15.53 12.27 15.51
C GLY A 629 15.71 13.79 15.41
N TYR A 630 15.55 14.47 16.54
CA TYR A 630 15.85 15.90 16.65
C TYR A 630 16.85 16.12 17.77
N GLU A 631 17.81 17.01 17.52
CA GLU A 631 18.78 17.51 18.50
C GLU A 631 18.63 19.04 18.64
N ASP A 632 19.50 19.67 19.43
CA ASP A 632 19.47 21.12 19.63
C ASP A 632 19.77 21.94 18.36
N ASP A 633 20.54 21.37 17.43
CA ASP A 633 20.95 22.03 16.19
C ASP A 633 20.09 21.66 14.97
N GLY A 634 19.14 20.73 15.10
CA GLY A 634 18.20 20.38 14.05
C GLY A 634 17.89 18.89 13.96
N PRO A 635 17.30 18.45 12.83
CA PRO A 635 17.02 17.04 12.60
C PRO A 635 18.30 16.26 12.32
N VAL A 636 18.41 15.07 12.92
CA VAL A 636 19.40 14.05 12.60
C VAL A 636 18.67 12.89 11.95
N ALA A 637 19.08 12.51 10.74
CA ALA A 637 18.37 11.48 10.00
C ALA A 637 19.32 10.55 9.26
N GLU A 638 18.86 9.32 9.09
CA GLU A 638 19.48 8.31 8.23
C GLU A 638 18.41 7.63 7.39
N ALA A 639 18.76 7.24 6.17
CA ALA A 639 17.78 6.70 5.23
C ALA A 639 18.36 5.64 4.30
N LEU A 640 17.48 4.83 3.74
CA LEU A 640 17.74 3.86 2.68
C LEU A 640 16.60 3.85 1.68
N LEU A 641 16.93 3.98 0.40
CA LEU A 641 16.03 3.64 -0.69
C LEU A 641 16.43 2.25 -1.19
N THR A 642 15.72 1.22 -0.75
CA THR A 642 16.14 -0.19 -0.89
C THR A 642 16.39 -0.64 -2.33
N TYR A 643 15.69 -0.06 -3.30
CA TYR A 643 15.89 -0.26 -4.73
C TYR A 643 16.71 0.85 -5.40
N SER A 644 17.53 1.56 -4.64
CA SER A 644 18.42 2.63 -5.13
C SER A 644 17.68 3.75 -5.87
N GLN A 645 18.37 4.84 -6.21
CA GLN A 645 17.70 6.01 -6.77
C GLN A 645 17.30 5.83 -8.23
N SER A 646 18.16 5.25 -9.06
CA SER A 646 17.98 5.22 -10.51
C SER A 646 17.36 3.90 -11.00
N GLY A 647 16.50 4.00 -12.02
CA GLY A 647 16.02 2.86 -12.81
C GLY A 647 16.90 2.53 -14.01
N ASP A 648 17.92 3.34 -14.30
CA ASP A 648 18.88 3.14 -15.39
C ASP A 648 20.00 2.17 -14.97
N PRO A 649 20.15 1.01 -15.66
CA PRO A 649 21.22 0.04 -15.38
C PRO A 649 22.64 0.58 -15.48
N ALA A 650 22.89 1.65 -16.25
CA ALA A 650 24.20 2.27 -16.38
C ALA A 650 24.53 3.26 -15.25
N SER A 651 23.54 3.64 -14.44
CA SER A 651 23.71 4.61 -13.37
C SER A 651 24.52 4.02 -12.20
N PRO A 652 25.46 4.76 -11.58
CA PRO A 652 26.10 4.34 -10.34
C PRO A 652 25.08 4.19 -9.19
N HIS A 653 23.92 4.84 -9.30
CA HIS A 653 22.82 4.76 -8.34
C HIS A 653 21.77 3.70 -8.72
N PHE A 654 22.16 2.71 -9.52
CA PHE A 654 21.31 1.58 -9.87
C PHE A 654 21.30 0.51 -8.79
N THR A 655 22.40 0.21 -8.11
CA THR A 655 22.41 -0.87 -7.08
C THR A 655 23.03 -0.47 -5.75
N ASP A 656 23.59 0.73 -5.65
CA ASP A 656 24.36 1.19 -4.48
C ASP A 656 23.60 1.05 -3.16
N GLN A 657 22.38 1.59 -3.06
CA GLN A 657 21.60 1.49 -1.84
C GLN A 657 20.95 0.10 -1.65
N THR A 658 20.79 -0.67 -2.72
CA THR A 658 20.33 -2.07 -2.61
C THR A 658 21.39 -2.93 -1.94
N GLU A 659 22.67 -2.67 -2.20
CA GLU A 659 23.79 -3.32 -1.50
C GLU A 659 23.90 -2.86 -0.04
N LEU A 660 23.73 -1.55 0.23
CA LEU A 660 23.64 -1.07 1.61
C LEU A 660 22.49 -1.72 2.38
N TYR A 661 21.33 -1.86 1.74
CA TYR A 661 20.17 -2.52 2.31
C TYR A 661 20.44 -4.00 2.60
N ARG A 662 21.03 -4.75 1.67
CA ARG A 662 21.52 -6.13 1.88
C ARG A 662 22.38 -6.22 3.14
N ASP A 663 23.26 -5.25 3.34
CA ASP A 663 24.25 -5.24 4.41
C ASP A 663 23.72 -4.59 5.71
N LYS A 664 22.43 -4.21 5.75
CA LYS A 664 21.78 -3.53 6.89
C LYS A 664 22.46 -2.20 7.27
N GLN A 665 23.02 -1.50 6.30
CA GLN A 665 23.74 -0.24 6.52
C GLN A 665 22.89 0.94 6.11
N PHE A 666 22.53 1.80 7.05
CA PHE A 666 21.93 3.09 6.73
C PHE A 666 23.00 4.08 6.30
N ARG A 667 22.58 5.09 5.52
CA ARG A 667 23.43 6.25 5.20
C ARG A 667 22.90 7.50 5.92
N PRO A 668 23.80 8.38 6.38
CA PRO A 668 23.39 9.65 6.96
C PRO A 668 22.73 10.55 5.90
N VAL A 669 21.70 11.27 6.31
CA VAL A 669 21.07 12.31 5.51
C VAL A 669 21.81 13.63 5.74
N ARG A 670 22.22 14.28 4.66
CA ARG A 670 22.82 15.63 4.71
C ARG A 670 21.71 16.67 4.60
N PHE A 671 21.25 17.18 5.74
CA PHE A 671 20.16 18.17 5.77
C PHE A 671 20.68 19.61 5.74
N GLU A 672 21.71 19.94 6.52
CA GLU A 672 22.23 21.31 6.53
C GLU A 672 22.97 21.65 5.24
N ARG A 673 22.82 22.89 4.76
CA ARG A 673 23.46 23.35 3.51
C ARG A 673 24.97 23.11 3.50
N LYS A 674 25.65 23.31 4.63
CA LYS A 674 27.10 23.09 4.78
C LYS A 674 27.47 21.62 4.54
N ASP A 675 26.63 20.68 4.98
CA ASP A 675 26.91 19.25 4.90
C ASP A 675 26.59 18.74 3.50
N VAL A 676 25.54 19.28 2.87
CA VAL A 676 25.25 19.05 1.44
C VAL A 676 26.42 19.52 0.57
N GLU A 677 26.90 20.76 0.77
CA GLU A 677 28.02 21.33 0.01
C GLU A 677 29.32 20.53 0.17
N ALA A 678 29.57 19.97 1.35
CA ALA A 678 30.76 19.16 1.63
C ALA A 678 30.75 17.79 0.93
N ASP A 679 29.57 17.30 0.53
CA ASP A 679 29.36 15.95 -0.01
C ASP A 679 28.87 15.94 -1.47
N VAL A 680 28.86 17.11 -2.14
CA VAL A 680 28.42 17.25 -3.54
C VAL A 680 29.27 16.39 -4.47
N GLN A 681 28.63 15.43 -5.14
CA GLN A 681 29.24 14.62 -6.20
C GLN A 681 29.13 15.27 -7.58
N SER A 682 28.02 15.95 -7.86
CA SER A 682 27.79 16.66 -9.11
C SER A 682 26.92 17.89 -8.90
N ARG A 683 27.09 18.91 -9.75
CA ARG A 683 26.30 20.14 -9.70
C ARG A 683 25.79 20.49 -11.09
N ILE A 684 24.49 20.66 -11.19
CA ILE A 684 23.82 21.17 -12.39
C ILE A 684 23.25 22.55 -12.04
N THR A 685 23.55 23.54 -12.88
CA THR A 685 22.95 24.88 -12.75
C THR A 685 21.90 25.04 -13.83
N LEU A 686 20.64 25.13 -13.42
CA LEU A 686 19.51 25.33 -14.32
C LEU A 686 19.11 26.81 -14.30
N THR A 687 19.07 27.43 -15.47
CA THR A 687 18.48 28.77 -15.66
C THR A 687 17.13 28.62 -16.34
N ALA A 688 16.07 29.16 -15.74
CA ALA A 688 14.81 29.36 -16.43
C ALA A 688 14.93 30.56 -17.40
N PRO A 689 14.28 30.53 -18.57
CA PRO A 689 14.05 31.76 -19.33
C PRO A 689 13.31 32.74 -18.41
N ARG A 690 13.85 33.95 -18.25
CA ARG A 690 13.22 35.00 -17.44
C ARG A 690 11.91 35.47 -18.02
#